data_AF-A0A820K9C3-F1
#
_entry.id   AF-A0A820K9C3-F1
#
_cell.length_a   1.000
_cell.length_b   1.000
_cell.length_c   1.000
_cell.angle_alpha   90.00
_cell.angle_beta   90.00
_cell.angle_gamma   90.00
#
_symmetry.space_group_name_H-M   'P 1'
#
loop_
_entity.id
_entity.type
_entity.pdbx_description
1 polymer ?
#
loop_
_entity_poly.entity_id
_entity_poly.type
_entity_poly.pdbx_seq_one_letter_code
_entity_poly.pdbx_strand_id
1 'polypeptide(L)'
;MGRISSKFFYNDFLSFRDRDSHLVGRVIEIEHRKYKFQRHIGSGGFGAVYAAEGPDGVVAVKVIDLNRISGAHEVLVNSYLTEVRHLNRLRKKSRHIINIYGFDFDADTGRAYIVMELGGDNLTKFIARMRALHRNPGQPGSYLDPAIRHNIWRQLVSIVQTLTSNDIVHMDLKPDNLIFFGDTLKIIDLGISKKPEMIGEPGVGTLQFSAPEIMNPVDYHGQPYGPKADVWSLGAILYYMTYGEPPDYIPGAANPPGRQKPSRDFNLVDVLRRTLVEDPHARIDIFSLLHHPYTTLSRNRNDFYLEVNRKSLTTSTNFPGNYSGYDDRLNLDEFRQNLQVQITSLNDTTTEFDLIGIDAAIANAFRRILIAELPSMAIEKVHVTENSSVLPDDVLAHRLGLIPLRADPTLFIDKVAADTKEREDDTLIFKLKVACKKNPKAPTDGDDDPKKLYINSNVYTQHMEWIPIGSQITKFKPEDIGPVFPDILIVKLRPGQEVDLKLVCHKGIGRDHAKFSPVCTGSYRLMPEIILKKPIYDEDAEHLQKCFTPGVIELEQDNDGHRRAVVSKPRLDMCSREALRYPAFKDSVELNKIRDHFIFSIESVGALRPDQLFIDSIKLLMAKCDRLLQEIDGNINN
;
A
#
# COMPACT_ATOMS: atom_id res chain seq x y z
N MET A 1 73.81 -10.17 -9.74
CA MET A 1 72.54 -10.81 -10.18
C MET A 1 71.44 -10.15 -9.37
N GLY A 2 70.87 -9.00 -9.72
CA GLY A 2 70.09 -8.70 -10.93
C GLY A 2 68.74 -8.15 -10.45
N ARG A 3 68.75 -6.94 -9.85
CA ARG A 3 67.55 -6.21 -9.41
C ARG A 3 66.73 -5.82 -10.65
N ILE A 4 65.56 -6.43 -10.83
CA ILE A 4 64.55 -5.93 -11.78
C ILE A 4 63.59 -5.04 -10.98
N SER A 5 63.56 -3.75 -11.34
CA SER A 5 62.88 -2.69 -10.61
C SER A 5 61.36 -2.81 -10.70
N SER A 6 60.71 -2.56 -9.56
CA SER A 6 59.28 -2.30 -9.36
C SER A 6 58.81 -0.99 -10.04
N LYS A 7 58.90 -0.91 -11.37
CA LYS A 7 58.52 0.24 -12.19
C LYS A 7 57.66 -0.15 -13.40
N PHE A 8 56.67 -1.01 -13.20
CA PHE A 8 55.50 -1.15 -14.07
C PHE A 8 54.33 -1.50 -13.13
N PHE A 9 53.13 -0.95 -13.36
CA PHE A 9 51.90 -1.06 -12.53
C PHE A 9 51.50 0.09 -11.59
N TYR A 10 52.16 1.24 -11.57
CA TYR A 10 51.65 2.40 -10.80
C TYR A 10 51.37 3.69 -11.60
N ASN A 11 51.47 3.65 -12.94
CA ASN A 11 51.24 4.85 -13.78
C ASN A 11 50.00 4.81 -14.70
N ASP A 12 49.26 3.70 -14.81
CA ASP A 12 48.09 3.64 -15.72
C ASP A 12 46.72 3.81 -15.04
N PHE A 13 46.66 3.89 -13.70
CA PHE A 13 45.39 4.14 -13.00
C PHE A 13 45.04 5.62 -12.82
N LEU A 14 45.96 6.54 -13.14
CA LEU A 14 45.74 8.00 -13.07
C LEU A 14 45.46 8.66 -14.43
N SER A 15 45.40 7.89 -15.53
CA SER A 15 45.04 8.42 -16.86
C SER A 15 43.56 8.23 -17.23
N PHE A 16 42.80 7.45 -16.45
CA PHE A 16 41.40 7.11 -16.76
C PHE A 16 40.39 8.24 -16.52
N ARG A 17 40.71 9.22 -15.66
CA ARG A 17 39.74 10.26 -15.25
C ARG A 17 39.65 11.47 -16.19
N ASP A 18 40.67 11.73 -17.00
CA ASP A 18 40.84 13.07 -17.62
C ASP A 18 40.73 13.13 -19.16
N ARG A 19 40.56 12.01 -19.88
CA ARG A 19 40.49 12.03 -21.37
C ARG A 19 39.14 11.67 -22.00
N ASP A 20 38.22 11.08 -21.25
CA ASP A 20 36.87 10.76 -21.76
C ASP A 20 35.86 11.89 -21.43
N SER A 21 36.23 12.88 -20.60
CA SER A 21 35.42 14.08 -20.34
C SER A 21 35.20 14.99 -21.56
N HIS A 22 35.88 14.74 -22.69
CA HIS A 22 35.85 15.58 -23.88
C HIS A 22 34.53 15.57 -24.66
N LEU A 23 33.64 14.60 -24.42
CA LEU A 23 32.33 14.55 -25.08
C LEU A 23 31.27 15.39 -24.37
N VAL A 24 31.45 15.69 -23.09
CA VAL A 24 30.50 16.53 -22.33
C VAL A 24 30.41 17.92 -22.97
N GLY A 25 29.19 18.36 -23.25
CA GLY A 25 28.87 19.61 -23.94
C GLY A 25 28.82 19.50 -25.46
N ARG A 26 29.30 18.40 -26.07
CA ARG A 26 29.20 18.18 -27.51
C ARG A 26 27.83 17.66 -27.92
N VAL A 27 27.45 17.97 -29.15
CA VAL A 27 26.28 17.39 -29.82
C VAL A 27 26.79 16.40 -30.85
N ILE A 28 26.35 15.14 -30.75
CA ILE A 28 26.68 14.07 -31.70
C ILE A 28 25.39 13.63 -32.37
N GLU A 29 25.45 13.43 -33.68
CA GLU A 29 24.35 12.85 -34.44
C GLU A 29 24.51 11.32 -34.45
N ILE A 30 23.45 10.61 -34.04
CA ILE A 30 23.38 9.14 -33.95
C ILE A 30 22.07 8.75 -34.63
N GLU A 31 22.11 7.95 -35.69
CA GLU A 31 20.94 7.56 -36.51
C GLU A 31 20.07 8.79 -36.92
N HIS A 32 20.71 9.84 -37.44
CA HIS A 32 20.05 11.09 -37.87
C HIS A 32 19.35 11.88 -36.75
N ARG A 33 19.64 11.58 -35.48
CA ARG A 33 19.11 12.29 -34.31
C ARG A 33 20.25 12.91 -33.51
N LYS A 34 20.07 14.14 -33.03
CA LYS A 34 21.09 14.88 -32.29
C LYS A 34 20.98 14.62 -30.79
N TYR A 35 22.10 14.29 -30.16
CA TYR A 35 22.21 14.05 -28.72
C TYR A 35 23.27 14.95 -28.12
N LYS A 36 22.89 15.75 -27.13
CA LYS A 36 23.80 16.64 -26.40
C LYS A 36 24.29 15.97 -25.12
N PHE A 37 25.57 15.64 -25.06
CA PHE A 37 26.17 14.94 -23.92
C PHE A 37 26.25 15.88 -22.71
N GLN A 38 25.73 15.46 -21.56
CA GLN A 38 25.60 16.30 -20.37
C GLN A 38 26.59 15.92 -19.25
N ARG A 39 26.64 14.65 -18.85
CA ARG A 39 27.53 14.19 -17.77
C ARG A 39 27.96 12.75 -17.95
N HIS A 40 29.15 12.42 -17.46
CA HIS A 40 29.62 11.05 -17.39
C HIS A 40 28.90 10.28 -16.26
N ILE A 41 28.42 9.06 -16.55
CA ILE A 41 27.68 8.18 -15.61
C ILE A 41 28.60 7.09 -15.06
N GLY A 42 29.44 6.49 -15.91
CA GLY A 42 30.34 5.41 -15.52
C GLY A 42 31.21 4.93 -16.68
N SER A 43 32.31 4.26 -16.37
CA SER A 43 33.24 3.68 -17.35
C SER A 43 33.38 2.18 -17.09
N GLY A 44 33.52 1.39 -18.16
CA GLY A 44 33.79 -0.05 -18.11
C GLY A 44 34.99 -0.43 -18.99
N GLY A 45 35.29 -1.72 -19.08
CA GLY A 45 36.46 -2.23 -19.79
C GLY A 45 36.51 -1.90 -21.30
N PHE A 46 35.36 -1.62 -21.91
CA PHE A 46 35.23 -1.39 -23.36
C PHE A 46 34.72 0.00 -23.74
N GLY A 47 34.43 0.88 -22.77
CA GLY A 47 33.85 2.20 -23.08
C GLY A 47 33.33 2.99 -21.88
N ALA A 48 32.70 4.13 -22.17
CA ALA A 48 32.15 5.06 -21.19
C ALA A 48 30.67 5.36 -21.46
N VAL A 49 29.89 5.56 -20.41
CA VAL A 49 28.45 5.84 -20.48
C VAL A 49 28.19 7.28 -20.02
N TYR A 50 27.41 8.02 -20.80
CA TYR A 50 27.05 9.42 -20.55
C TYR A 50 25.55 9.60 -20.47
N ALA A 51 25.08 10.54 -19.65
CA ALA A 51 23.75 11.09 -19.79
C ALA A 51 23.77 12.08 -20.95
N ALA A 52 22.81 12.00 -21.85
CA ALA A 52 22.66 12.94 -22.96
C ALA A 52 21.20 13.40 -23.08
N GLU A 53 21.01 14.63 -23.55
CA GLU A 53 19.71 15.17 -23.92
C GLU A 53 19.44 14.81 -25.38
N GLY A 54 18.44 13.95 -25.60
CA GLY A 54 17.97 13.56 -26.92
C GLY A 54 16.66 14.27 -27.29
N PRO A 55 16.11 13.99 -28.49
CA PRO A 55 14.88 14.63 -28.97
C PRO A 55 13.65 14.30 -28.12
N ASP A 56 13.61 13.08 -27.56
CA ASP A 56 12.46 12.55 -26.81
C ASP A 56 12.70 12.58 -25.28
N GLY A 57 13.77 13.25 -24.82
CA GLY A 57 14.13 13.36 -23.40
C GLY A 57 15.56 12.91 -23.08
N VAL A 58 15.84 12.76 -21.79
CA VAL A 58 17.18 12.40 -21.29
C VAL A 58 17.42 10.90 -21.43
N VAL A 59 18.55 10.53 -22.02
CA VAL A 59 18.96 9.15 -22.33
C VAL A 59 20.35 8.85 -21.78
N ALA A 60 20.70 7.57 -21.71
CA ALA A 60 22.08 7.12 -21.51
C ALA A 60 22.70 6.76 -22.87
N VAL A 61 23.94 7.16 -23.11
CA VAL A 61 24.68 6.84 -24.32
C VAL A 61 25.97 6.11 -23.94
N LYS A 62 26.08 4.83 -24.29
CA LYS A 62 27.29 4.03 -24.14
C LYS A 62 28.16 4.25 -25.38
N VAL A 63 29.35 4.81 -25.15
CA VAL A 63 30.36 5.10 -26.17
C VAL A 63 31.46 4.07 -26.05
N ILE A 64 31.71 3.36 -27.14
CA ILE A 64 32.70 2.27 -27.23
C ILE A 64 33.78 2.71 -28.20
N ASP A 65 35.03 2.73 -27.74
CA ASP A 65 36.19 3.10 -28.55
C ASP A 65 36.85 1.84 -29.12
N LEU A 66 36.51 1.49 -30.36
CA LEU A 66 36.93 0.24 -30.97
C LEU A 66 38.39 0.27 -31.43
N ASN A 67 38.99 1.47 -31.57
CA ASN A 67 40.42 1.63 -31.89
C ASN A 67 41.35 1.06 -30.82
N ARG A 68 40.83 0.82 -29.62
CA ARG A 68 41.58 0.19 -28.52
C ARG A 68 41.71 -1.34 -28.68
N ILE A 69 41.04 -1.94 -29.67
CA ILE A 69 40.96 -3.40 -29.84
C ILE A 69 41.60 -3.78 -31.18
N SER A 70 42.83 -4.27 -31.13
CA SER A 70 43.63 -4.58 -32.32
C SER A 70 43.05 -5.77 -33.11
N GLY A 71 42.81 -5.60 -34.41
CA GLY A 71 42.69 -6.72 -35.37
C GLY A 71 41.32 -7.40 -35.51
N ALA A 72 40.24 -6.89 -34.91
CA ALA A 72 38.93 -7.55 -34.94
C ALA A 72 37.71 -6.59 -35.09
N HIS A 73 37.91 -5.38 -35.60
CA HIS A 73 36.89 -4.32 -35.66
C HIS A 73 35.54 -4.78 -36.23
N GLU A 74 35.52 -5.44 -37.39
CA GLU A 74 34.28 -5.88 -38.03
C GLU A 74 33.57 -6.99 -37.24
N VAL A 75 34.33 -7.90 -36.63
CA VAL A 75 33.79 -8.99 -35.80
C VAL A 75 33.17 -8.41 -34.52
N LEU A 76 33.84 -7.44 -33.88
CA LEU A 76 33.32 -6.78 -32.68
C LEU A 76 32.09 -5.92 -32.98
N VAL A 77 32.09 -5.12 -34.05
CA VAL A 77 30.92 -4.34 -34.47
C VAL A 77 29.73 -5.28 -34.74
N ASN A 78 29.96 -6.40 -35.42
CA ASN A 78 28.92 -7.40 -35.66
C ASN A 78 28.42 -8.05 -34.36
N SER A 79 29.28 -8.24 -33.36
CA SER A 79 28.86 -8.76 -32.04
C SER A 79 27.95 -7.77 -31.30
N TYR A 80 28.26 -6.47 -31.31
CA TYR A 80 27.41 -5.42 -30.71
C TYR A 80 26.10 -5.23 -31.47
N LEU A 81 26.12 -5.26 -32.81
CA LEU A 81 24.90 -5.25 -33.62
C LEU A 81 24.00 -6.45 -33.30
N THR A 82 24.60 -7.62 -33.09
CA THR A 82 23.87 -8.84 -32.70
C THR A 82 23.27 -8.69 -31.30
N GLU A 83 24.02 -8.15 -30.34
CA GLU A 83 23.54 -7.82 -28.99
C GLU A 83 22.33 -6.85 -29.03
N VAL A 84 22.45 -5.73 -29.76
CA VAL A 84 21.37 -4.75 -29.91
C VAL A 84 20.12 -5.39 -30.51
N ARG A 85 20.27 -6.28 -31.51
CA ARG A 85 19.16 -7.03 -32.09
C ARG A 85 18.50 -7.97 -31.08
N HIS A 86 19.27 -8.68 -30.26
CA HIS A 86 18.75 -9.56 -29.22
C HIS A 86 17.98 -8.77 -28.15
N LEU A 87 18.57 -7.67 -27.65
CA LEU A 87 17.93 -6.79 -26.69
C LEU A 87 16.61 -6.21 -27.23
N ASN A 88 16.60 -5.70 -28.47
CA ASN A 88 15.39 -5.18 -29.09
C ASN A 88 14.30 -6.25 -29.29
N ARG A 89 14.68 -7.51 -29.57
CA ARG A 89 13.72 -8.63 -29.67
C ARG A 89 13.15 -8.99 -28.30
N LEU A 90 13.99 -9.06 -27.27
CA LEU A 90 13.60 -9.47 -25.92
C LEU A 90 12.78 -8.41 -25.19
N ARG A 91 13.05 -7.13 -25.45
CA ARG A 91 12.32 -5.99 -24.88
C ARG A 91 10.81 -6.05 -25.10
N LYS A 92 10.35 -6.58 -26.24
CA LYS A 92 8.92 -6.77 -26.51
C LYS A 92 8.29 -7.89 -25.66
N LYS A 93 9.11 -8.75 -25.06
CA LYS A 93 8.68 -9.93 -24.30
C LYS A 93 8.76 -9.73 -22.78
N SER A 94 9.59 -8.81 -22.30
CA SER A 94 9.76 -8.57 -20.86
C SER A 94 10.12 -7.12 -20.56
N ARG A 95 9.46 -6.55 -19.53
CA ARG A 95 9.76 -5.22 -18.98
C ARG A 95 11.14 -5.13 -18.31
N HIS A 96 11.77 -6.28 -18.05
CA HIS A 96 13.07 -6.38 -17.38
C HIS A 96 14.27 -6.29 -18.32
N ILE A 97 14.05 -5.93 -19.59
CA ILE A 97 15.10 -5.74 -20.59
C ILE A 97 15.21 -4.24 -20.90
N ILE A 98 16.43 -3.70 -20.93
CA ILE A 98 16.71 -2.30 -21.23
C ILE A 98 16.11 -1.87 -22.58
N ASN A 99 15.61 -0.63 -22.65
CA ASN A 99 15.24 -0.05 -23.93
C ASN A 99 16.44 0.56 -24.65
N ILE A 100 16.67 0.13 -25.89
CA ILE A 100 17.61 0.75 -26.82
C ILE A 100 16.81 1.63 -27.80
N TYR A 101 17.28 2.86 -27.98
CA TYR A 101 16.66 3.87 -28.84
C TYR A 101 17.40 4.07 -30.16
N GLY A 102 18.69 3.71 -30.22
CA GLY A 102 19.46 3.79 -31.46
C GLY A 102 20.86 3.21 -31.31
N PHE A 103 21.46 2.82 -32.43
CA PHE A 103 22.84 2.38 -32.54
C PHE A 103 23.51 3.01 -33.76
N ASP A 104 24.69 3.59 -33.57
CA ASP A 104 25.46 4.12 -34.70
C ASP A 104 26.94 3.80 -34.55
N PHE A 105 27.63 3.67 -35.68
CA PHE A 105 29.08 3.46 -35.74
C PHE A 105 29.71 4.51 -36.63
N ASP A 106 30.54 5.34 -36.01
CA ASP A 106 31.34 6.36 -36.68
C ASP A 106 32.67 5.74 -37.12
N ALA A 107 32.79 5.47 -38.42
CA ALA A 107 33.97 4.87 -39.03
C ALA A 107 35.20 5.80 -39.00
N ASP A 108 35.00 7.13 -39.00
CA ASP A 108 36.10 8.10 -38.99
C ASP A 108 36.74 8.19 -37.61
N THR A 109 35.92 8.13 -36.56
CA THR A 109 36.42 8.15 -35.16
C THR A 109 36.65 6.75 -34.58
N GLY A 110 36.17 5.69 -35.24
CA GLY A 110 36.23 4.31 -34.74
C GLY A 110 35.39 4.09 -33.48
N ARG A 111 34.31 4.86 -33.30
CA ARG A 111 33.46 4.81 -32.10
C ARG A 111 32.08 4.26 -32.41
N ALA A 112 31.60 3.34 -31.57
CA ALA A 112 30.21 2.91 -31.57
C ALA A 112 29.43 3.61 -30.45
N TYR A 113 28.19 3.99 -30.75
CA TYR A 113 27.28 4.66 -29.84
C TYR A 113 26.00 3.83 -29.69
N ILE A 114 25.66 3.45 -28.46
CA ILE A 114 24.39 2.80 -28.13
C ILE A 114 23.57 3.76 -27.27
N VAL A 115 22.43 4.21 -27.77
CA VAL A 115 21.49 5.07 -27.05
C VAL A 115 20.46 4.21 -26.34
N MET A 116 20.30 4.41 -25.03
CA MET A 116 19.45 3.59 -24.19
C MET A 116 18.72 4.41 -23.12
N GLU A 117 17.72 3.79 -22.49
CA GLU A 117 16.99 4.36 -21.36
C GLU A 117 17.94 4.72 -20.20
N LEU A 118 17.76 5.91 -19.62
CA LEU A 118 18.53 6.32 -18.46
C LEU A 118 17.89 5.79 -17.17
N GLY A 119 18.59 4.88 -16.47
CA GLY A 119 18.14 4.30 -15.21
C GLY A 119 18.73 4.98 -13.97
N GLY A 120 18.29 4.49 -12.80
CA GLY A 120 18.78 4.90 -11.48
C GLY A 120 20.05 4.15 -11.07
N ASP A 121 20.10 3.72 -9.81
CA ASP A 121 21.24 2.97 -9.28
C ASP A 121 21.26 1.53 -9.82
N ASN A 122 22.47 0.98 -10.03
CA ASN A 122 22.64 -0.45 -10.23
C ASN A 122 22.47 -1.21 -8.90
N LEU A 123 22.27 -2.53 -8.96
CA LEU A 123 22.00 -3.34 -7.77
C LEU A 123 23.16 -3.26 -6.76
N THR A 124 24.41 -3.18 -7.21
CA THR A 124 25.59 -2.97 -6.35
C THR A 124 25.47 -1.70 -5.51
N LYS A 125 25.22 -0.56 -6.16
CA LYS A 125 25.04 0.75 -5.51
C LYS A 125 23.83 0.76 -4.60
N PHE A 126 22.73 0.13 -5.02
CA PHE A 126 21.52 0.00 -4.21
C PHE A 126 21.78 -0.74 -2.90
N ILE A 127 22.44 -1.92 -2.95
CA ILE A 127 22.81 -2.70 -1.76
C ILE A 127 23.71 -1.88 -0.84
N ALA A 128 24.74 -1.22 -1.38
CA ALA A 128 25.65 -0.37 -0.61
C ALA A 128 24.93 0.82 0.06
N ARG A 129 24.00 1.47 -0.64
CA ARG A 129 23.20 2.59 -0.09
C ARG A 129 22.28 2.13 1.03
N MET A 130 21.59 1.00 0.85
CA MET A 130 20.71 0.43 1.88
C MET A 130 21.49 0.05 3.14
N ARG A 131 22.75 -0.39 3.00
CA ARG A 131 23.65 -0.61 4.13
C ARG A 131 23.95 0.69 4.89
N ALA A 132 24.29 1.77 4.19
CA ALA A 132 24.65 3.05 4.82
C ALA A 132 23.49 3.65 5.65
N LEU A 133 22.24 3.37 5.27
CA LEU A 133 21.04 3.83 5.97
C LEU A 133 20.71 3.01 7.24
N HIS A 134 21.20 1.78 7.37
CA HIS A 134 21.00 0.94 8.55
C HIS A 134 22.02 1.28 9.65
N ARG A 135 21.57 2.05 10.66
CA ARG A 135 22.38 2.50 11.83
C ARG A 135 22.61 1.46 12.94
N ASN A 136 22.42 0.16 12.70
CA ASN A 136 22.66 -0.89 13.70
C ASN A 136 23.70 -1.91 13.22
N PRO A 137 25.00 -1.72 13.52
CA PRO A 137 26.09 -2.60 13.06
C PRO A 137 26.15 -3.97 13.77
N GLY A 138 25.17 -4.31 14.61
CA GLY A 138 25.30 -5.37 15.63
C GLY A 138 24.43 -6.62 15.48
N GLN A 139 23.56 -6.72 14.47
CA GLN A 139 22.78 -7.95 14.23
C GLN A 139 23.29 -8.68 12.97
N PRO A 140 24.01 -9.80 13.14
CA PRO A 140 24.47 -10.62 12.03
C PRO A 140 23.33 -11.54 11.58
N GLY A 141 22.72 -11.28 10.41
CA GLY A 141 21.69 -12.18 9.87
C GLY A 141 21.08 -11.85 8.50
N SER A 142 20.94 -10.57 8.10
CA SER A 142 20.57 -10.24 6.71
C SER A 142 20.94 -8.81 6.31
N TYR A 143 21.68 -8.65 5.20
CA TYR A 143 22.13 -7.36 4.67
C TYR A 143 21.01 -6.51 4.06
N LEU A 144 20.05 -7.14 3.36
CA LEU A 144 18.83 -6.51 2.88
C LEU A 144 17.61 -7.00 3.66
N ASP A 145 16.65 -6.09 3.84
CA ASP A 145 15.31 -6.43 4.33
C ASP A 145 14.72 -7.61 3.52
N PRO A 146 14.15 -8.63 4.18
CA PRO A 146 13.62 -9.80 3.50
C PRO A 146 12.60 -9.51 2.39
N ALA A 147 11.74 -8.49 2.55
CA ALA A 147 10.74 -8.15 1.55
C ALA A 147 11.38 -7.51 0.31
N ILE A 148 12.35 -6.61 0.51
CA ILE A 148 13.13 -6.00 -0.57
C ILE A 148 13.91 -7.08 -1.32
N ARG A 149 14.59 -7.96 -0.58
CA ARG A 149 15.36 -9.09 -1.14
C ARG A 149 14.48 -10.02 -1.96
N HIS A 150 13.30 -10.39 -1.45
CA HIS A 150 12.37 -11.28 -2.14
C HIS A 150 11.77 -10.62 -3.41
N ASN A 151 11.46 -9.32 -3.38
CA ASN A 151 11.03 -8.60 -4.58
C ASN A 151 12.11 -8.63 -5.67
N ILE A 152 13.35 -8.27 -5.31
CA ILE A 152 14.49 -8.31 -6.23
C ILE A 152 14.69 -9.74 -6.75
N TRP A 153 14.63 -10.76 -5.89
CA TRP A 153 14.75 -12.16 -6.27
C TRP A 153 13.74 -12.57 -7.34
N ARG A 154 12.45 -12.23 -7.17
CA ARG A 154 11.41 -12.54 -8.16
C ARG A 154 11.71 -11.90 -9.52
N GLN A 155 12.17 -10.65 -9.54
CA GLN A 155 12.52 -9.97 -10.79
C GLN A 155 13.74 -10.63 -11.45
N LEU A 156 14.74 -11.02 -10.68
CA LEU A 156 15.92 -11.75 -11.16
C LEU A 156 15.55 -13.10 -11.79
N VAL A 157 14.70 -13.89 -11.12
CA VAL A 157 14.21 -15.17 -11.66
C VAL A 157 13.42 -14.95 -12.96
N SER A 158 12.60 -13.89 -13.04
CA SER A 158 11.85 -13.54 -14.26
C SER A 158 12.77 -13.12 -15.42
N ILE A 159 13.85 -12.40 -15.13
CA ILE A 159 14.89 -12.05 -16.12
C ILE A 159 15.50 -13.33 -16.72
N VAL A 160 16.01 -14.22 -15.88
CA VAL A 160 16.68 -15.45 -16.36
C VAL A 160 15.71 -16.40 -17.04
N GLN A 161 14.47 -16.48 -16.58
CA GLN A 161 13.39 -17.19 -17.29
C GLN A 161 13.22 -16.62 -18.70
N THR A 162 13.12 -15.30 -18.84
CA THR A 162 12.94 -14.64 -20.15
C THR A 162 14.10 -14.97 -21.09
N LEU A 163 15.33 -14.93 -20.60
CA LEU A 163 16.52 -15.27 -21.39
C LEU A 163 16.49 -16.74 -21.82
N THR A 164 16.26 -17.64 -20.86
CA THR A 164 16.25 -19.09 -21.09
C THR A 164 15.14 -19.51 -22.06
N SER A 165 13.93 -18.96 -21.93
CA SER A 165 12.80 -19.23 -22.86
C SER A 165 13.00 -18.67 -24.27
N ASN A 166 14.09 -17.94 -24.51
CA ASN A 166 14.47 -17.41 -25.82
C ASN A 166 15.84 -17.94 -26.29
N ASP A 167 16.32 -19.04 -25.69
CA ASP A 167 17.58 -19.70 -26.01
C ASP A 167 18.79 -18.76 -25.91
N ILE A 168 18.79 -17.91 -24.88
CA ILE A 168 19.88 -16.98 -24.56
C ILE A 168 20.41 -17.31 -23.17
N VAL A 169 21.73 -17.49 -23.07
CA VAL A 169 22.46 -17.60 -21.80
C VAL A 169 23.32 -16.35 -21.65
N HIS A 170 23.22 -15.67 -20.52
CA HIS A 170 23.91 -14.40 -20.31
C HIS A 170 25.41 -14.58 -20.03
N MET A 171 25.78 -15.50 -19.14
CA MET A 171 27.16 -15.85 -18.76
C MET A 171 28.00 -14.78 -18.01
N ASP A 172 27.47 -13.58 -17.79
CA ASP A 172 28.08 -12.50 -16.97
C ASP A 172 27.00 -11.79 -16.14
N LEU A 173 26.06 -12.57 -15.61
CA LEU A 173 25.00 -12.01 -14.78
C LEU A 173 25.58 -11.60 -13.41
N LYS A 174 25.60 -10.29 -13.15
CA LYS A 174 26.12 -9.71 -11.91
C LYS A 174 25.33 -8.46 -11.50
N PRO A 175 25.42 -8.04 -10.22
CA PRO A 175 24.67 -6.87 -9.72
C PRO A 175 24.92 -5.56 -10.51
N ASP A 176 26.10 -5.39 -11.12
CA ASP A 176 26.42 -4.19 -11.90
C ASP A 176 25.67 -4.09 -13.24
N ASN A 177 25.27 -5.23 -13.82
CA ASN A 177 24.54 -5.31 -15.08
C ASN A 177 23.01 -5.19 -14.88
N LEU A 178 22.56 -4.90 -13.66
CA LEU A 178 21.17 -4.80 -13.26
C LEU A 178 20.88 -3.41 -12.70
N ILE A 179 20.04 -2.63 -13.39
CA ILE A 179 19.71 -1.24 -13.04
C ILE A 179 18.24 -1.09 -12.67
N PHE A 180 17.96 -0.27 -11.65
CA PHE A 180 16.61 0.10 -11.28
C PHE A 180 16.05 1.22 -12.16
N PHE A 181 14.87 0.98 -12.70
CA PHE A 181 14.01 1.96 -13.39
C PHE A 181 12.72 2.07 -12.58
N GLY A 182 12.70 3.00 -11.61
CA GLY A 182 11.68 3.02 -10.56
C GLY A 182 11.79 1.77 -9.67
N ASP A 183 10.74 0.95 -9.66
CA ASP A 183 10.67 -0.32 -8.93
C ASP A 183 11.16 -1.53 -9.76
N THR A 184 11.43 -1.31 -11.05
CA THR A 184 11.71 -2.37 -12.02
C THR A 184 13.20 -2.55 -12.21
N LEU A 185 13.70 -3.75 -11.91
CA LEU A 185 15.05 -4.16 -12.23
C LEU A 185 15.11 -4.55 -13.71
N LYS A 186 16.03 -3.93 -14.46
CA LYS A 186 16.29 -4.26 -15.86
C LYS A 186 17.73 -4.68 -16.06
N ILE A 187 17.93 -5.63 -16.96
CA ILE A 187 19.26 -6.00 -17.45
C ILE A 187 19.70 -5.03 -18.55
N ILE A 188 20.91 -4.51 -18.43
CA ILE A 188 21.41 -3.40 -19.27
C ILE A 188 22.52 -3.78 -20.25
N ASP A 189 23.06 -4.98 -20.12
CA ASP A 189 24.16 -5.50 -20.91
C ASP A 189 23.86 -6.99 -21.11
N LEU A 190 24.02 -7.53 -22.32
CA LEU A 190 24.06 -8.99 -22.52
C LEU A 190 25.49 -9.45 -22.77
N GLY A 191 26.48 -8.56 -22.63
CA GLY A 191 27.85 -8.70 -23.07
C GLY A 191 28.46 -10.07 -22.83
N ILE A 192 28.65 -10.82 -23.92
CA ILE A 192 29.14 -12.20 -24.04
C ILE A 192 28.01 -13.24 -24.24
N SER A 193 26.72 -12.90 -24.21
CA SER A 193 25.62 -13.86 -24.38
C SER A 193 25.72 -14.64 -25.69
N LYS A 194 25.67 -15.97 -25.61
CA LYS A 194 25.75 -16.88 -26.75
C LYS A 194 24.50 -17.74 -26.81
N LYS A 195 24.13 -18.16 -28.01
CA LYS A 195 23.20 -19.29 -28.16
C LYS A 195 23.83 -20.54 -27.54
N PRO A 196 23.04 -21.45 -26.96
CA PRO A 196 23.53 -22.72 -26.41
C PRO A 196 24.40 -23.53 -27.40
N GLU A 197 24.19 -23.37 -28.69
CA GLU A 197 24.93 -24.08 -29.75
C GLU A 197 26.33 -23.51 -30.04
N MET A 198 26.66 -22.30 -29.54
CA MET A 198 27.86 -21.53 -29.92
C MET A 198 28.90 -21.42 -28.79
N ILE A 199 28.80 -22.24 -27.75
CA ILE A 199 29.59 -22.10 -26.52
C ILE A 199 31.03 -22.65 -26.71
N GLY A 200 32.03 -21.79 -26.54
CA GLY A 200 33.47 -22.09 -26.63
C GLY A 200 34.35 -20.85 -26.41
N GLU A 201 35.46 -21.05 -25.68
CA GLU A 201 36.43 -20.12 -25.05
C GLU A 201 35.91 -19.14 -23.95
N PRO A 202 36.53 -19.12 -22.75
CA PRO A 202 36.12 -18.28 -21.62
C PRO A 202 36.52 -16.82 -21.81
N GLY A 203 35.56 -15.91 -21.58
CA GLY A 203 35.80 -14.46 -21.54
C GLY A 203 36.28 -13.98 -20.17
N VAL A 204 37.11 -12.94 -20.15
CA VAL A 204 37.65 -12.30 -18.94
C VAL A 204 36.55 -11.48 -18.26
N GLY A 205 36.09 -11.91 -17.07
CA GLY A 205 35.01 -11.27 -16.30
C GLY A 205 35.25 -11.23 -14.79
N THR A 206 34.34 -10.61 -14.04
CA THR A 206 34.40 -10.54 -12.57
C THR A 206 34.03 -11.89 -11.97
N LEU A 207 35.04 -12.72 -11.69
CA LEU A 207 34.92 -14.15 -11.34
C LEU A 207 34.01 -14.50 -10.15
N GLN A 208 33.64 -13.53 -9.30
CA GLN A 208 32.93 -13.78 -8.04
C GLN A 208 31.45 -14.20 -8.18
N PHE A 209 30.83 -13.95 -9.34
CA PHE A 209 29.43 -14.32 -9.63
C PHE A 209 29.32 -15.38 -10.74
N SER A 210 30.46 -15.79 -11.30
CA SER A 210 30.53 -16.78 -12.38
C SER A 210 30.39 -18.19 -11.83
N ALA A 211 29.76 -19.06 -12.62
CA ALA A 211 29.63 -20.47 -12.28
C ALA A 211 30.98 -21.20 -12.39
N PRO A 212 31.25 -22.23 -11.57
CA PRO A 212 32.49 -23.00 -11.59
C PRO A 212 32.87 -23.50 -12.99
N GLU A 213 31.87 -23.99 -13.74
CA GLU A 213 32.08 -24.52 -15.06
C GLU A 213 32.61 -23.45 -16.03
N ILE A 214 32.13 -22.20 -15.95
CA ILE A 214 32.62 -21.08 -16.76
C ILE A 214 34.08 -20.74 -16.41
N MET A 215 34.44 -20.84 -15.13
CA MET A 215 35.77 -20.48 -14.65
C MET A 215 36.84 -21.53 -14.98
N ASN A 216 36.46 -22.80 -15.05
CA ASN A 216 37.40 -23.90 -15.29
C ASN A 216 36.88 -24.92 -16.33
N PRO A 217 36.95 -24.59 -17.63
CA PRO A 217 36.44 -25.44 -18.71
C PRO A 217 37.01 -26.85 -18.77
N VAL A 218 38.26 -26.99 -18.36
CA VAL A 218 39.07 -28.20 -18.55
C VAL A 218 38.58 -29.31 -17.62
N ASP A 219 38.26 -28.97 -16.37
CA ASP A 219 37.76 -29.90 -15.36
C ASP A 219 36.33 -30.38 -15.63
N TYR A 220 35.59 -29.68 -16.49
CA TYR A 220 34.24 -30.04 -16.92
C TYR A 220 34.21 -30.69 -18.31
N HIS A 221 35.32 -31.28 -18.75
CA HIS A 221 35.45 -32.04 -20.00
C HIS A 221 35.04 -31.26 -21.27
N GLY A 222 35.11 -29.93 -21.26
CA GLY A 222 34.67 -29.11 -22.39
C GLY A 222 33.16 -29.19 -22.69
N GLN A 223 32.34 -29.60 -21.72
CA GLN A 223 30.89 -29.56 -21.83
C GLN A 223 30.42 -28.11 -22.06
N PRO A 224 29.54 -27.84 -23.04
CA PRO A 224 29.02 -26.49 -23.28
C PRO A 224 28.16 -26.01 -22.11
N TYR A 225 28.47 -24.82 -21.58
CA TYR A 225 27.79 -24.21 -20.42
C TYR A 225 26.37 -23.73 -20.71
N GLY A 226 25.36 -24.40 -20.15
CA GLY A 226 23.94 -24.08 -20.41
C GLY A 226 23.31 -23.01 -19.49
N PRO A 227 21.98 -22.82 -19.56
CA PRO A 227 21.21 -21.88 -18.73
C PRO A 227 21.40 -22.03 -17.21
N LYS A 228 21.89 -23.19 -16.76
CA LYS A 228 22.23 -23.46 -15.36
C LYS A 228 23.35 -22.57 -14.83
N ALA A 229 24.21 -22.05 -15.69
CA ALA A 229 25.25 -21.11 -15.28
C ALA A 229 24.63 -19.79 -14.77
N ASP A 230 23.61 -19.26 -15.45
CA ASP A 230 22.89 -18.07 -14.99
C ASP A 230 22.13 -18.34 -13.68
N VAL A 231 21.68 -19.59 -13.44
CA VAL A 231 21.07 -19.99 -12.16
C VAL A 231 22.07 -19.96 -11.00
N TRP A 232 23.33 -20.32 -11.24
CA TRP A 232 24.39 -20.12 -10.24
C TRP A 232 24.57 -18.64 -9.93
N SER A 233 24.67 -17.80 -10.97
CA SER A 233 24.81 -16.35 -10.79
C SER A 233 23.63 -15.76 -10.00
N LEU A 234 22.40 -16.24 -10.22
CA LEU A 234 21.25 -15.89 -9.38
C LEU A 234 21.50 -16.22 -7.90
N GLY A 235 21.96 -17.44 -7.62
CA GLY A 235 22.31 -17.89 -6.27
C GLY A 235 23.38 -17.01 -5.63
N ALA A 236 24.43 -16.65 -6.38
CA ALA A 236 25.51 -15.78 -5.90
C ALA A 236 25.01 -14.35 -5.62
N ILE A 237 24.12 -13.80 -6.45
CA ILE A 237 23.49 -12.50 -6.21
C ILE A 237 22.58 -12.55 -4.97
N LEU A 238 21.79 -13.61 -4.81
CA LEU A 238 20.95 -13.79 -3.61
C LEU A 238 21.78 -13.95 -2.34
N TYR A 239 22.90 -14.67 -2.43
CA TYR A 239 23.88 -14.78 -1.36
C TYR A 239 24.43 -13.40 -1.01
N TYR A 240 24.88 -12.62 -2.00
CA TYR A 240 25.37 -11.26 -1.80
C TYR A 240 24.32 -10.33 -1.19
N MET A 241 23.06 -10.42 -1.60
CA MET A 241 21.94 -9.68 -1.00
C MET A 241 21.67 -10.06 0.46
N THR A 242 22.03 -11.28 0.86
CA THR A 242 21.77 -11.84 2.19
C THR A 242 22.93 -11.58 3.14
N TYR A 243 24.16 -11.80 2.68
CA TYR A 243 25.38 -11.83 3.47
C TYR A 243 26.34 -10.67 3.16
N GLY A 244 26.00 -9.84 2.18
CA GLY A 244 26.71 -8.59 1.87
C GLY A 244 28.09 -8.73 1.28
N GLU A 245 28.55 -9.97 1.12
CA GLU A 245 29.77 -10.37 0.43
C GLU A 245 29.40 -11.53 -0.50
N PRO A 246 30.01 -11.62 -1.69
CA PRO A 246 29.78 -12.74 -2.60
C PRO A 246 30.26 -14.05 -1.97
N PRO A 247 29.80 -15.21 -2.46
CA PRO A 247 30.23 -16.50 -1.91
C PRO A 247 31.75 -16.70 -2.10
N ASP A 248 32.45 -17.10 -1.03
CA ASP A 248 33.84 -17.53 -1.08
C ASP A 248 33.93 -18.87 -1.83
N TYR A 249 34.10 -18.83 -3.15
CA TYR A 249 34.35 -20.04 -3.94
C TYR A 249 35.86 -20.27 -4.12
N ILE A 250 36.36 -21.36 -3.55
CA ILE A 250 37.67 -21.94 -3.84
C ILE A 250 37.37 -23.30 -4.52
N PRO A 251 37.82 -23.53 -5.78
CA PRO A 251 37.59 -24.80 -6.46
C PRO A 251 38.07 -26.00 -5.63
N GLY A 252 37.20 -27.01 -5.44
CA GLY A 252 37.54 -28.27 -4.78
C GLY A 252 37.34 -28.35 -3.25
N ALA A 253 36.76 -27.33 -2.60
CA ALA A 253 36.41 -27.41 -1.18
C ALA A 253 35.00 -28.00 -0.97
N ALA A 254 34.90 -29.17 -0.35
CA ALA A 254 33.63 -29.88 -0.05
C ALA A 254 32.77 -29.24 1.06
N ASN A 255 32.78 -27.91 1.21
CA ASN A 255 31.92 -27.21 2.15
C ASN A 255 31.21 -26.04 1.45
N PRO A 256 29.88 -25.84 1.65
CA PRO A 256 29.21 -24.60 1.27
C PRO A 256 29.97 -23.42 1.91
N PRO A 257 30.00 -22.24 1.27
CA PRO A 257 30.86 -21.11 1.64
C PRO A 257 30.86 -20.92 3.16
N GLY A 258 32.02 -21.24 3.75
CA GLY A 258 32.21 -21.29 5.18
C GLY A 258 32.26 -19.88 5.77
N ARG A 259 31.67 -19.77 6.97
CA ARG A 259 31.61 -18.59 7.86
C ARG A 259 30.54 -17.54 7.51
N GLN A 260 29.28 -17.87 7.81
CA GLN A 260 28.33 -16.91 8.41
C GLN A 260 27.12 -17.64 9.03
N LYS A 261 26.51 -17.07 10.07
CA LYS A 261 25.41 -17.71 10.84
C LYS A 261 24.23 -18.06 9.92
N PRO A 262 23.59 -19.23 10.08
CA PRO A 262 22.48 -19.65 9.23
C PRO A 262 21.29 -18.68 9.36
N SER A 263 20.75 -18.25 8.21
CA SER A 263 19.46 -17.55 8.16
C SER A 263 18.36 -18.43 8.78
N ARG A 264 17.40 -17.81 9.49
CA ARG A 264 16.24 -18.49 10.07
C ARG A 264 15.16 -18.84 9.04
N ASP A 265 15.27 -18.29 7.83
CA ASP A 265 14.35 -18.56 6.72
C ASP A 265 14.75 -19.85 6.01
N PHE A 266 14.02 -20.93 6.29
CA PHE A 266 14.25 -22.25 5.69
C PHE A 266 14.18 -22.22 4.15
N ASN A 267 13.25 -21.44 3.59
CA ASN A 267 13.08 -21.35 2.14
C ASN A 267 14.24 -20.60 1.49
N LEU A 268 14.77 -19.56 2.15
CA LEU A 268 15.98 -18.86 1.70
C LEU A 268 17.20 -19.79 1.72
N VAL A 269 17.36 -20.57 2.79
CA VAL A 269 18.47 -21.52 2.90
C VAL A 269 18.35 -22.63 1.84
N ASP A 270 17.15 -23.17 1.62
CA ASP A 270 16.94 -24.22 0.61
C ASP A 270 17.17 -23.71 -0.81
N VAL A 271 16.70 -22.50 -1.15
CA VAL A 271 16.92 -21.94 -2.50
C VAL A 271 18.40 -21.66 -2.76
N LEU A 272 19.15 -21.15 -1.77
CA LEU A 272 20.59 -20.93 -1.88
C LEU A 272 21.34 -22.26 -2.06
N ARG A 273 20.97 -23.27 -1.27
CA ARG A 273 21.57 -24.62 -1.36
C ARG A 273 21.33 -25.27 -2.72
N ARG A 274 20.17 -25.05 -3.34
CA ARG A 274 19.82 -25.65 -4.64
C ARG A 274 20.40 -24.91 -5.85
N THR A 275 20.69 -23.61 -5.71
CA THR A 275 21.26 -22.77 -6.78
C THR A 275 22.78 -22.79 -6.80
N LEU A 276 23.43 -22.88 -5.63
CA LEU A 276 24.89 -22.94 -5.47
C LEU A 276 25.41 -24.39 -5.43
N VAL A 277 25.05 -25.19 -6.43
CA VAL A 277 25.52 -26.58 -6.61
C VAL A 277 26.57 -26.62 -7.71
N GLU A 278 27.74 -27.19 -7.41
CA GLU A 278 28.90 -27.22 -8.32
C GLU A 278 28.64 -28.03 -9.59
N ASP A 279 27.97 -29.18 -9.48
CA ASP A 279 27.51 -29.97 -10.62
C ASP A 279 26.29 -29.30 -11.31
N PRO A 280 26.40 -28.85 -12.57
CA PRO A 280 25.29 -28.23 -13.30
C PRO A 280 24.08 -29.17 -13.50
N HIS A 281 24.29 -30.49 -13.53
CA HIS A 281 23.22 -31.47 -13.70
C HIS A 281 22.38 -31.62 -12.43
N ALA A 282 23.01 -31.55 -11.25
CA ALA A 282 22.32 -31.58 -9.96
C ALA A 282 21.75 -30.20 -9.54
N ARG A 283 22.26 -29.09 -10.09
CA ARG A 283 21.78 -27.73 -9.82
C ARG A 283 20.31 -27.58 -10.23
N ILE A 284 19.50 -26.84 -9.48
CA ILE A 284 18.09 -26.59 -9.84
C ILE A 284 17.97 -25.88 -11.19
N ASP A 285 16.96 -26.22 -12.02
CA ASP A 285 16.68 -25.47 -13.25
C ASP A 285 15.77 -24.26 -12.99
N ILE A 286 15.73 -23.32 -13.95
CA ILE A 286 14.95 -22.10 -13.81
C ILE A 286 13.43 -22.36 -13.68
N PHE A 287 12.89 -23.40 -14.32
CA PHE A 287 11.47 -23.73 -14.24
C PHE A 287 11.09 -24.29 -12.87
N SER A 288 11.93 -25.13 -12.29
CA SER A 288 11.81 -25.57 -10.90
C SER A 288 11.99 -24.42 -9.92
N LEU A 289 12.89 -23.46 -10.21
CA LEU A 289 13.14 -22.29 -9.37
C LEU A 289 11.94 -21.33 -9.32
N LEU A 290 11.17 -21.21 -10.41
CA LEU A 290 9.93 -20.44 -10.45
C LEU A 290 8.87 -20.96 -9.49
N HIS A 291 8.82 -22.27 -9.29
CA HIS A 291 7.85 -22.94 -8.42
C HIS A 291 8.37 -23.14 -6.99
N HIS A 292 9.64 -22.80 -6.74
CA HIS A 292 10.24 -22.95 -5.42
C HIS A 292 9.50 -22.11 -4.38
N PRO A 293 9.22 -22.62 -3.16
CA PRO A 293 8.50 -21.88 -2.11
C PRO A 293 9.08 -20.49 -1.81
N TYR A 294 10.40 -20.32 -1.89
CA TYR A 294 11.04 -19.01 -1.73
C TYR A 294 10.68 -18.00 -2.85
N THR A 295 10.35 -18.48 -4.05
CA THR A 295 9.99 -17.67 -5.23
C THR A 295 8.48 -17.49 -5.35
N THR A 296 7.73 -18.56 -5.07
CA THR A 296 6.27 -18.58 -5.16
C THR A 296 5.57 -18.04 -3.95
N LEU A 297 6.28 -17.89 -2.81
CA LEU A 297 5.81 -17.35 -1.52
C LEU A 297 4.66 -16.37 -1.75
N SER A 298 3.47 -16.97 -1.81
CA SER A 298 2.23 -16.29 -2.09
C SER A 298 1.88 -15.67 -0.77
N ARG A 299 2.37 -14.46 -0.53
CA ARG A 299 1.66 -13.61 0.41
C ARG A 299 0.29 -13.40 -0.20
N ASN A 300 -0.72 -13.99 0.43
CA ASN A 300 -2.12 -13.67 0.16
C ASN A 300 -2.22 -12.15 0.07
N ARG A 301 -2.66 -11.67 -1.10
CA ARG A 301 -2.65 -10.24 -1.47
C ARG A 301 -3.61 -9.40 -0.62
N ASN A 302 -4.53 -10.09 0.05
CA ASN A 302 -5.57 -9.52 0.88
C ASN A 302 -5.18 -9.42 2.36
N ASP A 303 -3.98 -9.87 2.75
CA ASP A 303 -3.65 -10.03 4.17
C ASP A 303 -2.76 -8.90 4.68
N PHE A 304 -3.24 -8.23 5.71
CA PHE A 304 -2.56 -7.13 6.37
C PHE A 304 -1.82 -7.61 7.63
N TYR A 305 -0.51 -7.79 7.55
CA TYR A 305 0.28 -8.29 8.69
C TYR A 305 0.38 -7.28 9.85
N LEU A 306 -0.03 -7.72 11.04
CA LEU A 306 0.23 -7.02 12.30
C LEU A 306 1.50 -7.58 12.94
N GLU A 307 2.64 -6.91 12.75
CA GLU A 307 3.83 -7.20 13.55
C GLU A 307 3.80 -6.43 14.88
N VAL A 308 4.52 -6.94 15.88
CA VAL A 308 4.65 -6.35 17.22
C VAL A 308 5.04 -4.87 17.17
N ASN A 309 5.83 -4.45 16.18
CA ASN A 309 6.41 -3.11 16.10
C ASN A 309 5.97 -2.24 14.90
N ARG A 310 5.32 -2.80 13.86
CA ARG A 310 4.84 -2.02 12.69
C ARG A 310 3.65 -2.70 11.99
N LYS A 311 2.79 -1.88 11.38
CA LYS A 311 1.82 -2.32 10.36
C LYS A 311 2.55 -2.43 9.02
N SER A 312 2.58 -3.61 8.42
CA SER A 312 3.13 -3.80 7.08
C SER A 312 2.03 -3.64 6.03
N LEU A 313 2.34 -3.11 4.83
CA LEU A 313 1.44 -3.09 3.67
C LEU A 313 0.13 -2.27 3.88
N THR A 314 0.25 -0.95 4.09
CA THR A 314 -0.89 -0.05 4.32
C THR A 314 -1.68 0.36 3.08
N THR A 315 -1.07 0.30 1.89
CA THR A 315 -1.64 0.81 0.64
C THR A 315 -2.27 -0.29 -0.20
N SER A 316 -3.36 0.03 -0.89
CA SER A 316 -3.92 -0.78 -1.96
C SER A 316 -2.89 -0.90 -3.09
N THR A 317 -2.63 -2.12 -3.51
CA THR A 317 -1.63 -2.44 -4.54
C THR A 317 -2.25 -3.11 -5.77
N ASN A 318 -3.56 -3.35 -5.77
CA ASN A 318 -4.31 -3.99 -6.85
C ASN A 318 -4.63 -2.97 -7.95
N PHE A 319 -3.59 -2.42 -8.56
CA PHE A 319 -3.70 -1.50 -9.69
C PHE A 319 -2.91 -2.04 -10.88
N PRO A 320 -3.35 -1.79 -12.12
CA PRO A 320 -2.68 -2.28 -13.31
C PRO A 320 -1.19 -1.93 -13.31
N GLY A 321 -0.34 -2.94 -13.53
CA GLY A 321 1.11 -2.76 -13.62
C GLY A 321 1.88 -2.95 -12.32
N ASN A 322 1.21 -3.06 -11.17
CA ASN A 322 1.86 -3.35 -9.88
C ASN A 322 2.32 -4.81 -9.75
N TYR A 323 1.61 -5.75 -10.38
CA TYR A 323 1.93 -7.17 -10.33
C TYR A 323 2.07 -7.79 -11.72
N SER A 324 3.17 -8.51 -11.95
CA SER A 324 3.37 -9.31 -13.16
C SER A 324 2.43 -10.54 -13.16
N GLY A 325 1.69 -10.76 -14.25
CA GLY A 325 0.83 -11.95 -14.42
C GLY A 325 -0.59 -11.80 -13.86
N TYR A 326 -0.96 -10.60 -13.39
CA TYR A 326 -2.32 -10.29 -12.93
C TYR A 326 -2.87 -9.13 -13.77
N ASP A 327 -4.13 -9.24 -14.16
CA ASP A 327 -4.84 -8.20 -14.89
C ASP A 327 -5.71 -7.40 -13.91
N ASP A 328 -5.10 -6.48 -13.18
CA ASP A 328 -5.79 -5.64 -12.20
C ASP A 328 -6.56 -4.47 -12.84
N ARG A 329 -6.92 -4.57 -14.13
CA ARG A 329 -7.77 -3.57 -14.81
C ARG A 329 -9.18 -3.62 -14.25
N LEU A 330 -9.85 -2.46 -14.21
CA LEU A 330 -11.22 -2.38 -13.74
C LEU A 330 -12.13 -3.24 -14.64
N ASN A 331 -12.67 -4.31 -14.07
CA ASN A 331 -13.69 -5.14 -14.68
C ASN A 331 -14.97 -5.05 -13.84
N LEU A 332 -16.02 -4.43 -14.42
CA LEU A 332 -17.27 -4.21 -13.71
C LEU A 332 -18.05 -5.50 -13.43
N ASP A 333 -17.92 -6.52 -14.29
CA ASP A 333 -18.62 -7.78 -14.10
C ASP A 333 -17.97 -8.60 -12.97
N GLU A 334 -16.65 -8.63 -12.92
CA GLU A 334 -15.90 -9.22 -11.81
C GLU A 334 -16.18 -8.48 -10.49
N PHE A 335 -16.19 -7.14 -10.52
CA PHE A 335 -16.56 -6.34 -9.36
C PHE A 335 -17.97 -6.67 -8.85
N ARG A 336 -18.96 -6.80 -9.75
CA ARG A 336 -20.34 -7.15 -9.40
C ARG A 336 -20.46 -8.56 -8.83
N GLN A 337 -19.66 -9.51 -9.29
CA GLN A 337 -19.65 -10.88 -8.79
C GLN A 337 -19.01 -10.97 -7.39
N ASN A 338 -17.97 -10.17 -7.14
CA ASN A 338 -17.23 -10.18 -5.88
C ASN A 338 -17.86 -9.30 -4.79
N LEU A 339 -18.65 -8.29 -5.16
CA LEU A 339 -19.33 -7.40 -4.23
C LEU A 339 -20.41 -8.16 -3.44
N GLN A 340 -20.26 -8.23 -2.12
CA GLN A 340 -21.26 -8.83 -1.24
C GLN A 340 -21.57 -7.92 -0.06
N VAL A 341 -22.85 -7.93 0.36
CA VAL A 341 -23.33 -7.21 1.54
C VAL A 341 -24.02 -8.19 2.47
N GLN A 342 -23.58 -8.26 3.73
CA GLN A 342 -24.17 -9.16 4.73
C GLN A 342 -24.57 -8.39 5.98
N ILE A 343 -25.88 -8.26 6.23
CA ILE A 343 -26.39 -7.54 7.40
C ILE A 343 -26.28 -8.46 8.62
N THR A 344 -25.55 -8.02 9.64
CA THR A 344 -25.36 -8.76 10.90
C THR A 344 -26.41 -8.38 11.92
N SER A 345 -26.67 -7.08 12.07
CA SER A 345 -27.72 -6.57 12.96
C SER A 345 -28.30 -5.27 12.41
N LEU A 346 -29.61 -5.07 12.61
CA LEU A 346 -30.31 -3.87 12.20
C LEU A 346 -31.41 -3.55 13.22
N ASN A 347 -31.25 -2.41 13.88
CA ASN A 347 -32.21 -1.82 14.81
C ASN A 347 -32.54 -0.40 14.33
N ASP A 348 -33.49 0.27 14.99
CA ASP A 348 -33.93 1.61 14.60
C ASP A 348 -32.83 2.68 14.68
N THR A 349 -31.86 2.51 15.58
CA THR A 349 -30.77 3.46 15.79
C THR A 349 -29.39 2.93 15.40
N THR A 350 -29.22 1.62 15.23
CA THR A 350 -27.90 1.01 14.97
C THR A 350 -27.97 -0.05 13.88
N THR A 351 -26.98 -0.10 13.00
CA THR A 351 -26.80 -1.20 12.03
C THR A 351 -25.34 -1.63 12.00
N GLU A 352 -25.12 -2.94 11.93
CA GLU A 352 -23.82 -3.54 11.66
C GLU A 352 -23.94 -4.48 10.47
N PHE A 353 -23.08 -4.30 9.47
CA PHE A 353 -23.08 -5.12 8.26
C PHE A 353 -21.69 -5.21 7.65
N ASP A 354 -21.50 -6.24 6.84
CA ASP A 354 -20.27 -6.49 6.10
C ASP A 354 -20.42 -6.00 4.67
N LEU A 355 -19.37 -5.36 4.18
CA LEU A 355 -19.22 -4.90 2.82
C LEU A 355 -17.92 -5.50 2.26
N ILE A 356 -18.07 -6.48 1.38
CA ILE A 356 -17.00 -7.33 0.88
C ILE A 356 -16.77 -7.04 -0.61
N GLY A 357 -15.51 -7.01 -1.05
CA GLY A 357 -15.14 -6.83 -2.46
C GLY A 357 -14.99 -5.36 -2.88
N ILE A 358 -14.84 -4.44 -1.92
CA ILE A 358 -14.60 -3.01 -2.21
C ILE A 358 -13.22 -2.54 -1.77
N ASP A 359 -12.75 -1.41 -2.32
CA ASP A 359 -11.51 -0.77 -1.87
C ASP A 359 -11.76 0.21 -0.71
N ALA A 360 -10.72 0.41 0.11
CA ALA A 360 -10.73 1.34 1.23
C ALA A 360 -11.08 2.79 0.85
N ALA A 361 -10.75 3.24 -0.37
CA ALA A 361 -11.09 4.56 -0.86
C ALA A 361 -12.61 4.77 -0.93
N ILE A 362 -13.35 3.78 -1.45
CA ILE A 362 -14.81 3.83 -1.57
C ILE A 362 -15.46 3.66 -0.18
N ALA A 363 -14.98 2.69 0.62
CA ALA A 363 -15.46 2.51 1.99
C ALA A 363 -15.32 3.80 2.82
N ASN A 364 -14.17 4.46 2.73
CA ASN A 364 -13.90 5.71 3.43
C ASN A 364 -14.69 6.90 2.86
N ALA A 365 -15.03 6.89 1.56
CA ALA A 365 -15.93 7.89 0.99
C ALA A 365 -17.32 7.81 1.62
N PHE A 366 -17.91 6.61 1.72
CA PHE A 366 -19.21 6.40 2.39
C PHE A 366 -19.16 6.86 3.85
N ARG A 367 -18.11 6.44 4.59
CA ARG A 367 -17.91 6.86 5.99
C ARG A 367 -17.85 8.39 6.14
N ARG A 368 -17.14 9.08 5.23
CA ARG A 368 -17.03 10.55 5.28
C ARG A 368 -18.34 11.24 4.94
N ILE A 369 -19.08 10.72 3.95
CA ILE A 369 -20.36 11.27 3.56
C ILE A 369 -21.38 11.15 4.70
N LEU A 370 -21.47 9.98 5.32
CA LEU A 370 -22.33 9.74 6.49
C LEU A 370 -22.12 10.78 7.59
N ILE A 371 -20.87 11.08 7.93
CA ILE A 371 -20.53 11.98 9.04
C ILE A 371 -20.73 13.44 8.67
N ALA A 372 -20.36 13.85 7.45
CA ALA A 372 -20.14 15.27 7.14
C ALA A 372 -21.06 15.83 6.05
N GLU A 373 -21.66 15.01 5.19
CA GLU A 373 -22.31 15.53 3.97
C GLU A 373 -23.78 15.17 3.84
N LEU A 374 -24.26 14.18 4.59
CA LEU A 374 -25.69 13.95 4.70
C LEU A 374 -26.34 15.11 5.47
N PRO A 375 -27.43 15.68 4.94
CA PRO A 375 -28.11 16.78 5.58
C PRO A 375 -28.95 16.29 6.78
N SER A 376 -29.18 17.17 7.74
CA SER A 376 -30.18 16.99 8.80
C SER A 376 -30.79 18.33 9.22
N MET A 377 -31.89 18.28 9.98
CA MET A 377 -32.54 19.46 10.56
C MET A 377 -32.02 19.73 11.97
N ALA A 378 -31.54 20.94 12.24
CA ALA A 378 -31.10 21.34 13.58
C ALA A 378 -31.41 22.81 13.89
N ILE A 379 -31.44 23.16 15.17
CA ILE A 379 -31.66 24.54 15.64
C ILE A 379 -30.45 25.41 15.26
N GLU A 380 -30.70 26.50 14.55
CA GLU A 380 -29.67 27.44 14.10
C GLU A 380 -29.77 28.79 14.80
N LYS A 381 -30.99 29.34 14.93
CA LYS A 381 -31.21 30.62 15.62
C LYS A 381 -32.08 30.40 16.86
N VAL A 382 -31.71 31.07 17.93
CA VAL A 382 -32.44 31.09 19.19
C VAL A 382 -32.78 32.54 19.51
N HIS A 383 -34.06 32.87 19.50
CA HIS A 383 -34.56 34.17 19.89
C HIS A 383 -34.99 34.11 21.36
N VAL A 384 -34.22 34.76 22.22
CA VAL A 384 -34.48 34.83 23.65
C VAL A 384 -35.44 35.99 23.93
N THR A 385 -36.62 35.68 24.47
CA THR A 385 -37.56 36.70 24.97
C THR A 385 -37.34 36.94 26.45
N GLU A 386 -37.17 35.86 27.23
CA GLU A 386 -36.84 35.90 28.65
C GLU A 386 -35.93 34.71 28.99
N ASN A 387 -34.86 34.97 29.75
CA ASN A 387 -34.03 33.95 30.37
C ASN A 387 -33.53 34.47 31.71
N SER A 388 -34.27 34.12 32.76
CA SER A 388 -33.89 34.39 34.15
C SER A 388 -33.25 33.18 34.83
N SER A 389 -32.87 32.17 34.03
CA SER A 389 -32.17 30.98 34.53
C SER A 389 -30.73 31.30 34.93
N VAL A 390 -30.05 30.32 35.54
CA VAL A 390 -28.62 30.45 35.88
C VAL A 390 -27.72 30.29 34.66
N LEU A 391 -28.22 29.68 33.57
CA LEU A 391 -27.41 29.47 32.37
C LEU A 391 -27.39 30.73 31.49
N PRO A 392 -26.19 31.18 31.08
CA PRO A 392 -26.05 32.23 30.07
C PRO A 392 -26.74 31.86 28.74
N ASP A 393 -27.22 32.88 28.02
CA ASP A 393 -28.00 32.73 26.77
C ASP A 393 -27.23 31.96 25.68
N ASP A 394 -25.94 32.24 25.54
CA ASP A 394 -25.04 31.62 24.57
C ASP A 394 -24.83 30.13 24.87
N VAL A 395 -24.61 29.77 26.14
CA VAL A 395 -24.52 28.37 26.58
C VAL A 395 -25.83 27.64 26.37
N LEU A 396 -26.96 28.28 26.69
CA LEU A 396 -28.29 27.72 26.49
C LEU A 396 -28.59 27.50 25.00
N ALA A 397 -28.29 28.49 24.16
CA ALA A 397 -28.45 28.39 22.70
C ALA A 397 -27.58 27.29 22.10
N HIS A 398 -26.32 27.16 22.56
CA HIS A 398 -25.44 26.08 22.11
C HIS A 398 -25.99 24.70 22.46
N ARG A 399 -26.50 24.50 23.69
CA ARG A 399 -27.13 23.23 24.09
C ARG A 399 -28.35 22.92 23.26
N LEU A 400 -29.19 23.92 22.99
CA LEU A 400 -30.38 23.78 22.16
C LEU A 400 -30.01 23.38 20.73
N GLY A 401 -28.95 23.98 20.17
CA GLY A 401 -28.42 23.64 18.85
C GLY A 401 -28.03 22.17 18.66
N LEU A 402 -27.66 21.47 19.74
CA LEU A 402 -27.22 20.07 19.72
C LEU A 402 -28.35 19.05 19.91
N ILE A 403 -29.60 19.49 20.07
CA ILE A 403 -30.74 18.58 20.20
C ILE A 403 -31.09 18.01 18.81
N PRO A 404 -31.06 16.67 18.62
CA PRO A 404 -31.46 16.07 17.36
C PRO A 404 -32.97 16.15 17.16
N LEU A 405 -33.40 16.49 15.95
CA LEU A 405 -34.81 16.59 15.55
C LEU A 405 -35.18 15.45 14.61
N ARG A 406 -36.42 14.94 14.69
CA ARG A 406 -36.91 13.84 13.82
C ARG A 406 -37.22 14.26 12.39
N ALA A 407 -37.31 15.56 12.13
CA ALA A 407 -37.72 16.09 10.83
C ALA A 407 -36.85 15.57 9.68
N ASP A 408 -37.49 14.98 8.67
CA ASP A 408 -36.83 14.46 7.47
C ASP A 408 -36.27 15.62 6.62
N PRO A 409 -34.94 15.73 6.45
CA PRO A 409 -34.29 16.82 5.73
C PRO A 409 -34.58 16.83 4.22
N THR A 410 -35.11 15.75 3.65
CA THR A 410 -35.47 15.69 2.22
C THR A 410 -36.73 16.48 1.89
N LEU A 411 -37.56 16.75 2.91
CA LEU A 411 -38.81 17.51 2.78
C LEU A 411 -38.59 19.02 2.90
N PHE A 412 -37.34 19.46 3.13
CA PHE A 412 -36.97 20.86 3.25
C PHE A 412 -35.94 21.26 2.17
N ILE A 413 -36.13 22.45 1.62
CA ILE A 413 -35.16 23.04 0.70
C ILE A 413 -33.98 23.65 1.47
N ASP A 414 -32.87 23.86 0.78
CA ASP A 414 -31.72 24.52 1.37
C ASP A 414 -32.03 26.01 1.60
N LYS A 415 -31.56 26.55 2.72
CA LYS A 415 -31.76 27.94 3.11
C LYS A 415 -31.19 28.90 2.05
N VAL A 416 -32.02 29.83 1.59
CA VAL A 416 -31.58 30.87 0.65
C VAL A 416 -30.79 31.93 1.39
N ALA A 417 -29.47 32.02 1.14
CA ALA A 417 -28.52 32.83 1.91
C ALA A 417 -28.85 34.33 2.03
N ALA A 418 -29.66 34.88 1.12
CA ALA A 418 -30.04 36.29 1.09
C ALA A 418 -31.39 36.60 1.78
N ASP A 419 -32.16 35.58 2.18
CA ASP A 419 -33.48 35.78 2.79
C ASP A 419 -33.43 35.60 4.31
N THR A 420 -33.94 36.60 5.02
CA THR A 420 -34.11 36.54 6.48
C THR A 420 -35.50 36.09 6.90
N LYS A 421 -36.43 35.91 5.94
CA LYS A 421 -37.79 35.47 6.24
C LYS A 421 -37.84 33.97 6.46
N GLU A 422 -38.58 33.59 7.50
CA GLU A 422 -38.91 32.20 7.81
C GLU A 422 -39.98 31.74 6.81
N ARG A 423 -39.71 30.67 6.05
CA ARG A 423 -40.64 30.12 5.05
C ARG A 423 -41.11 28.72 5.46
N GLU A 424 -42.24 28.31 4.90
CA GLU A 424 -42.83 27.01 5.21
C GLU A 424 -42.06 25.81 4.63
N ASP A 425 -41.18 26.02 3.65
CA ASP A 425 -40.44 25.00 2.90
C ASP A 425 -38.98 24.85 3.34
N ASP A 426 -38.42 25.80 4.09
CA ASP A 426 -37.01 25.82 4.51
C ASP A 426 -36.79 25.88 6.04
N THR A 427 -37.84 26.14 6.82
CA THR A 427 -37.74 26.49 8.24
C THR A 427 -38.73 25.70 9.10
N LEU A 428 -38.28 25.25 10.27
CA LEU A 428 -39.14 24.78 11.36
C LEU A 428 -38.99 25.67 12.59
N ILE A 429 -40.09 25.91 13.31
CA ILE A 429 -40.10 26.74 14.52
C ILE A 429 -40.57 25.93 15.72
N PHE A 430 -39.85 26.05 16.83
CA PHE A 430 -40.28 25.57 18.13
C PHE A 430 -40.35 26.71 19.13
N LYS A 431 -41.23 26.58 20.12
CA LYS A 431 -41.29 27.46 21.28
C LYS A 431 -40.99 26.66 22.54
N LEU A 432 -40.14 27.21 23.39
CA LEU A 432 -39.84 26.67 24.71
C LEU A 432 -40.19 27.74 25.75
N LYS A 433 -41.31 27.56 26.44
CA LYS A 433 -41.77 28.48 27.47
C LYS A 433 -42.06 27.73 28.76
N VAL A 434 -41.17 27.87 29.75
CA VAL A 434 -41.27 27.17 31.03
C VAL A 434 -40.91 28.09 32.19
N ALA A 435 -41.82 28.20 33.17
CA ALA A 435 -41.61 28.89 34.43
C ALA A 435 -41.61 27.89 35.60
N CYS A 436 -40.65 28.03 36.51
CA CYS A 436 -40.54 27.17 37.70
C CYS A 436 -41.32 27.76 38.88
N LYS A 437 -42.06 26.91 39.59
CA LYS A 437 -42.90 27.28 40.75
C LYS A 437 -42.64 26.36 41.93
N LYS A 438 -42.87 26.85 43.15
CA LYS A 438 -42.89 25.98 44.35
C LYS A 438 -44.06 25.01 44.25
N ASN A 439 -43.85 23.74 44.59
CA ASN A 439 -44.91 22.75 44.66
C ASN A 439 -45.71 22.93 45.96
N PRO A 440 -47.01 23.29 45.91
CA PRO A 440 -47.81 23.44 47.12
C PRO A 440 -48.05 22.12 47.86
N LYS A 441 -47.86 20.98 47.18
CA LYS A 441 -48.01 19.62 47.72
C LYS A 441 -46.66 18.99 48.06
N ALA A 442 -45.62 19.79 48.24
CA ALA A 442 -44.29 19.27 48.59
C ALA A 442 -44.34 18.50 49.92
N PRO A 443 -43.70 17.31 50.02
CA PRO A 443 -43.57 16.58 51.27
C PRO A 443 -42.90 17.43 52.36
N THR A 444 -43.40 17.32 53.60
CA THR A 444 -42.79 17.95 54.79
C THR A 444 -41.86 16.99 55.55
N ASP A 445 -41.52 15.86 54.93
CA ASP A 445 -40.70 14.77 55.48
C ASP A 445 -39.19 15.07 55.49
N GLY A 446 -38.79 16.26 55.03
CA GLY A 446 -37.38 16.68 54.95
C GLY A 446 -36.65 16.15 53.71
N ASP A 447 -37.37 15.64 52.71
CA ASP A 447 -36.79 15.25 51.43
C ASP A 447 -36.40 16.49 50.59
N ASP A 448 -35.10 16.67 50.40
CA ASP A 448 -34.51 17.79 49.67
C ASP A 448 -34.52 17.63 48.13
N ASP A 449 -35.17 16.60 47.57
CA ASP A 449 -35.23 16.41 46.11
C ASP A 449 -35.94 17.59 45.40
N PRO A 450 -35.22 18.37 44.56
CA PRO A 450 -35.81 19.49 43.84
C PRO A 450 -36.96 19.11 42.89
N LYS A 451 -37.08 17.84 42.50
CA LYS A 451 -38.21 17.35 41.67
C LYS A 451 -39.51 17.24 42.46
N LYS A 452 -39.44 17.01 43.77
CA LYS A 452 -40.60 16.94 44.68
C LYS A 452 -40.99 18.33 45.19
N LEU A 453 -39.99 19.15 45.48
CA LEU A 453 -40.17 20.49 46.04
C LEU A 453 -40.69 21.52 45.03
N TYR A 454 -40.42 21.34 43.74
CA TYR A 454 -40.67 22.35 42.72
C TYR A 454 -41.34 21.74 41.48
N ILE A 455 -42.24 22.51 40.87
CA ILE A 455 -42.86 22.18 39.58
C ILE A 455 -41.99 22.81 38.49
N ASN A 456 -41.69 22.03 37.45
CA ASN A 456 -40.85 22.42 36.32
C ASN A 456 -39.44 22.91 36.70
N SER A 457 -38.84 22.33 37.75
CA SER A 457 -37.45 22.61 38.13
C SER A 457 -36.43 22.08 37.13
N ASN A 458 -36.80 21.09 36.32
CA ASN A 458 -36.00 20.59 35.22
C ASN A 458 -36.76 20.85 33.91
N VAL A 459 -36.12 21.54 32.98
CA VAL A 459 -36.64 21.79 31.63
C VAL A 459 -36.09 20.73 30.69
N TYR A 460 -36.96 19.93 30.10
CA TYR A 460 -36.62 18.86 29.17
C TYR A 460 -37.06 19.19 27.74
N THR A 461 -36.55 18.46 26.76
CA THR A 461 -36.90 18.62 25.35
C THR A 461 -38.37 18.37 25.03
N GLN A 462 -39.07 17.54 25.79
CA GLN A 462 -40.54 17.39 25.67
C GLN A 462 -41.33 18.69 25.92
N HIS A 463 -40.73 19.70 26.54
CA HIS A 463 -41.37 21.02 26.72
C HIS A 463 -41.23 21.92 25.48
N MET A 464 -40.55 21.46 24.42
CA MET A 464 -40.50 22.15 23.14
C MET A 464 -41.80 21.91 22.37
N GLU A 465 -42.50 22.99 22.05
CA GLU A 465 -43.74 22.97 21.29
C GLU A 465 -43.48 23.39 19.85
N TRP A 466 -43.86 22.56 18.88
CA TRP A 466 -43.77 22.93 17.47
C TRP A 466 -44.82 23.99 17.12
N ILE A 467 -44.39 25.02 16.38
CA ILE A 467 -45.26 26.06 15.82
C ILE A 467 -45.25 25.92 14.29
N PRO A 468 -46.32 25.39 13.66
CA PRO A 468 -46.39 25.22 12.22
C PRO A 468 -46.45 26.57 11.50
N ILE A 469 -45.78 26.67 10.36
CA ILE A 469 -45.85 27.81 9.44
C ILE A 469 -46.72 27.44 8.24
N GLY A 470 -47.72 28.26 7.92
CA GLY A 470 -48.52 28.09 6.69
C GLY A 470 -49.15 26.70 6.55
N SER A 471 -48.83 26.01 5.47
CA SER A 471 -49.37 24.67 5.15
C SER A 471 -48.67 23.51 5.87
N GLN A 472 -47.67 23.76 6.72
CA GLN A 472 -46.97 22.68 7.43
C GLN A 472 -47.89 21.83 8.32
N ILE A 473 -48.93 22.43 8.91
CA ILE A 473 -49.90 21.73 9.76
C ILE A 473 -50.66 20.61 9.03
N THR A 474 -50.80 20.70 7.70
CA THR A 474 -51.43 19.66 6.89
C THR A 474 -50.42 18.65 6.35
N LYS A 475 -49.13 19.03 6.26
CA LYS A 475 -48.04 18.19 5.74
C LYS A 475 -47.41 17.28 6.79
N PHE A 476 -47.33 17.75 8.04
CA PHE A 476 -46.57 17.08 9.10
C PHE A 476 -47.43 16.83 10.34
N LYS A 477 -47.14 15.75 11.05
CA LYS A 477 -47.65 15.53 12.40
C LYS A 477 -46.62 15.96 13.44
N PRO A 478 -47.03 16.40 14.64
CA PRO A 478 -46.11 16.79 15.71
C PRO A 478 -45.06 15.71 16.05
N GLU A 479 -45.43 14.42 15.92
CA GLU A 479 -44.55 13.30 16.22
C GLU A 479 -43.37 13.19 15.24
N ASP A 480 -43.55 13.63 13.99
CA ASP A 480 -42.60 13.46 12.88
C ASP A 480 -41.46 14.50 12.89
N ILE A 481 -41.63 15.58 13.65
CA ILE A 481 -40.75 16.78 13.58
C ILE A 481 -40.16 17.16 14.93
N GLY A 482 -40.72 16.66 16.04
CA GLY A 482 -40.25 16.96 17.39
C GLY A 482 -38.82 16.48 17.69
N PRO A 483 -38.31 16.76 18.90
CA PRO A 483 -37.01 16.27 19.35
C PRO A 483 -37.00 14.75 19.38
N VAL A 484 -35.91 14.11 18.93
CA VAL A 484 -35.80 12.64 18.89
C VAL A 484 -36.03 12.06 20.28
N PHE A 485 -35.32 12.59 21.27
CA PHE A 485 -35.38 12.16 22.66
C PHE A 485 -36.16 13.20 23.50
N PRO A 486 -37.23 12.81 24.20
CA PRO A 486 -38.08 13.73 24.96
C PRO A 486 -37.49 14.15 26.33
N ASP A 487 -36.47 13.45 26.82
CA ASP A 487 -35.94 13.54 28.18
C ASP A 487 -34.55 14.18 28.27
N ILE A 488 -34.07 14.82 27.19
CA ILE A 488 -32.82 15.57 27.22
C ILE A 488 -33.02 16.80 28.12
N LEU A 489 -32.24 16.87 29.20
CA LEU A 489 -32.24 18.01 30.11
C LEU A 489 -31.58 19.23 29.43
N ILE A 490 -32.34 20.31 29.31
CA ILE A 490 -31.90 21.58 28.71
C ILE A 490 -31.31 22.49 29.80
N VAL A 491 -32.11 22.82 30.81
CA VAL A 491 -31.75 23.73 31.90
C VAL A 491 -32.47 23.35 33.20
N LYS A 492 -31.85 23.64 34.34
CA LYS A 492 -32.49 23.52 35.66
C LYS A 492 -32.86 24.91 36.16
N LEU A 493 -34.06 25.05 36.69
CA LEU A 493 -34.63 26.29 37.20
C LEU A 493 -34.89 26.20 38.71
N ARG A 494 -35.08 27.37 39.32
CA ARG A 494 -35.60 27.56 40.67
C ARG A 494 -36.84 28.45 40.64
N PRO A 495 -37.71 28.39 41.68
CA PRO A 495 -38.93 29.17 41.70
C PRO A 495 -38.68 30.66 41.47
N GLY A 496 -39.44 31.25 40.54
CA GLY A 496 -39.27 32.64 40.11
C GLY A 496 -38.41 32.81 38.85
N GLN A 497 -37.76 31.75 38.37
CA GLN A 497 -37.07 31.74 37.08
C GLN A 497 -37.97 31.21 35.97
N GLU A 498 -37.80 31.79 34.78
CA GLU A 498 -38.51 31.48 33.54
C GLU A 498 -37.55 31.50 32.35
N VAL A 499 -37.88 30.68 31.35
CA VAL A 499 -37.24 30.67 30.03
C VAL A 499 -38.36 30.73 28.99
N ASP A 500 -38.30 31.72 28.08
CA ASP A 500 -39.20 31.90 26.94
C ASP A 500 -38.38 32.15 25.67
N LEU A 501 -38.30 31.12 24.82
CA LEU A 501 -37.44 31.09 23.63
C LEU A 501 -38.26 30.71 22.40
N LYS A 502 -37.93 31.34 21.27
CA LYS A 502 -38.31 30.88 19.93
C LYS A 502 -37.07 30.28 19.25
N LEU A 503 -37.18 29.03 18.83
CA LEU A 503 -36.11 28.24 18.20
C LEU A 503 -36.41 28.11 16.72
N VAL A 504 -35.44 28.45 15.87
CA VAL A 504 -35.58 28.40 14.41
C VAL A 504 -34.58 27.38 13.88
N CYS A 505 -35.11 26.37 13.19
CA CYS A 505 -34.35 25.24 12.68
C CYS A 505 -34.26 25.31 11.16
N HIS A 506 -33.10 24.92 10.65
CA HIS A 506 -32.84 24.85 9.21
C HIS A 506 -32.14 23.53 8.88
N LYS A 507 -32.18 23.19 7.59
CA LYS A 507 -31.40 22.11 7.00
C LYS A 507 -29.94 22.53 6.89
N GLY A 508 -29.02 21.64 7.27
CA GLY A 508 -27.58 21.85 7.13
C GLY A 508 -26.82 20.54 7.04
N ILE A 509 -25.51 20.60 6.80
CA ILE A 509 -24.63 19.44 6.69
C ILE A 509 -23.58 19.39 7.80
N GLY A 510 -23.15 18.18 8.19
CA GLY A 510 -22.19 17.97 9.27
C GLY A 510 -20.82 18.64 9.06
N ARG A 511 -20.44 18.92 7.80
CA ARG A 511 -19.22 19.64 7.43
C ARG A 511 -19.23 21.08 7.93
N ASP A 512 -20.40 21.72 7.95
CA ASP A 512 -20.53 23.11 8.38
C ASP A 512 -20.56 23.20 9.90
N HIS A 513 -21.27 22.27 10.56
CA HIS A 513 -21.27 22.15 12.01
C HIS A 513 -21.64 20.72 12.44
N ALA A 514 -20.98 20.19 13.47
CA ALA A 514 -21.20 18.81 13.95
C ALA A 514 -22.64 18.50 14.38
N LYS A 515 -23.40 19.51 14.81
CA LYS A 515 -24.84 19.40 15.15
C LYS A 515 -25.71 18.87 14.01
N PHE A 516 -25.25 18.99 12.77
CA PHE A 516 -25.95 18.51 11.59
C PHE A 516 -25.54 17.08 11.19
N SER A 517 -24.63 16.43 11.93
CA SER A 517 -24.30 15.04 11.63
C SER A 517 -25.49 14.13 11.98
N PRO A 518 -26.04 13.35 11.03
CA PRO A 518 -27.17 12.47 11.29
C PRO A 518 -26.75 11.16 11.99
N VAL A 519 -25.45 10.96 12.20
CA VAL A 519 -24.88 9.78 12.86
C VAL A 519 -24.19 10.19 14.16
N CYS A 520 -24.37 9.40 15.21
CA CYS A 520 -23.54 9.45 16.41
C CYS A 520 -22.10 9.01 16.04
N THR A 521 -22.00 7.89 15.34
CA THR A 521 -20.74 7.39 14.77
C THR A 521 -21.02 6.62 13.48
N GLY A 522 -20.17 6.85 12.49
CA GLY A 522 -20.10 6.04 11.27
C GLY A 522 -18.67 5.55 11.16
N SER A 523 -18.46 4.26 11.35
CA SER A 523 -17.12 3.68 11.35
C SER A 523 -17.10 2.35 10.63
N TYR A 524 -15.90 1.91 10.29
CA TYR A 524 -15.66 0.55 9.84
C TYR A 524 -14.37 0.04 10.44
N ARG A 525 -14.27 -1.29 10.52
CA ARG A 525 -13.01 -2.00 10.75
C ARG A 525 -12.88 -3.09 9.70
N LEU A 526 -11.64 -3.48 9.38
CA LEU A 526 -11.41 -4.62 8.52
C LEU A 526 -11.64 -5.93 9.30
N MET A 527 -12.12 -6.96 8.60
CA MET A 527 -12.29 -8.30 9.15
C MET A 527 -10.94 -8.84 9.64
N PRO A 528 -10.82 -9.22 10.94
CA PRO A 528 -9.62 -9.88 11.44
C PRO A 528 -9.46 -11.25 10.80
N GLU A 529 -8.22 -11.61 10.49
CA GLU A 529 -7.84 -12.96 10.09
C GLU A 529 -6.77 -13.46 11.06
N ILE A 530 -7.02 -14.62 11.67
CA ILE A 530 -6.11 -15.23 12.64
C ILE A 530 -5.67 -16.56 12.05
N ILE A 531 -4.38 -16.72 11.82
CA ILE A 531 -3.81 -17.92 11.22
C ILE A 531 -2.94 -18.63 12.26
N LEU A 532 -3.30 -19.87 12.59
CA LEU A 532 -2.47 -20.75 13.40
C LEU A 532 -1.53 -21.54 12.47
N LYS A 533 -0.25 -21.17 12.45
CA LYS A 533 0.77 -21.79 11.58
C LYS A 533 1.11 -23.21 11.98
N LYS A 534 0.89 -23.53 13.25
CA LYS A 534 1.19 -24.83 13.84
C LYS A 534 0.04 -25.21 14.78
N PRO A 535 -0.26 -26.51 14.94
CA PRO A 535 -1.15 -26.97 15.99
C PRO A 535 -0.65 -26.55 17.37
N ILE A 536 -1.56 -26.04 18.21
CA ILE A 536 -1.28 -25.64 19.60
C ILE A 536 -2.22 -26.43 20.49
N TYR A 537 -1.67 -27.10 21.49
CA TYR A 537 -2.39 -28.08 22.31
C TYR A 537 -2.36 -27.74 23.81
N ASP A 538 -3.35 -28.27 24.52
CA ASP A 538 -3.47 -28.36 25.97
C ASP A 538 -3.24 -27.03 26.70
N GLU A 539 -2.23 -26.93 27.57
CA GLU A 539 -1.97 -25.73 28.39
C GLU A 539 -1.67 -24.50 27.51
N ASP A 540 -0.93 -24.68 26.42
CA ASP A 540 -0.64 -23.62 25.47
C ASP A 540 -1.90 -23.19 24.72
N ALA A 541 -2.81 -24.12 24.44
CA ALA A 541 -4.09 -23.82 23.78
C ALA A 541 -5.02 -23.01 24.71
N GLU A 542 -5.11 -23.37 25.99
CA GLU A 542 -5.83 -22.59 27.00
C GLU A 542 -5.24 -21.20 27.20
N HIS A 543 -3.90 -21.11 27.24
CA HIS A 543 -3.22 -19.83 27.38
C HIS A 543 -3.44 -18.94 26.15
N LEU A 544 -3.38 -19.53 24.95
CA LEU A 544 -3.71 -18.82 23.72
C LEU A 544 -5.14 -18.31 23.73
N GLN A 545 -6.11 -19.13 24.15
CA GLN A 545 -7.52 -18.72 24.24
C GLN A 545 -7.70 -17.47 25.12
N LYS A 546 -6.99 -17.39 26.25
CA LYS A 546 -7.03 -16.22 27.17
C LYS A 546 -6.41 -14.96 26.57
N CYS A 547 -5.62 -15.07 25.50
CA CYS A 547 -5.04 -13.91 24.80
C CYS A 547 -6.03 -13.20 23.87
N PHE A 548 -7.21 -13.79 23.60
CA PHE A 548 -8.22 -13.24 22.70
C PHE A 548 -9.56 -12.98 23.41
N THR A 549 -10.43 -12.22 22.74
CA THR A 549 -11.83 -12.06 23.16
C THR A 549 -12.51 -13.44 23.30
N PRO A 550 -13.34 -13.67 24.33
CA PRO A 550 -14.08 -14.92 24.47
C PRO A 550 -14.86 -15.29 23.19
N GLY A 551 -14.72 -16.55 22.75
CA GLY A 551 -15.35 -17.08 21.54
C GLY A 551 -14.52 -16.94 20.25
N VAL A 552 -13.41 -16.19 20.26
CA VAL A 552 -12.52 -16.10 19.09
C VAL A 552 -11.76 -17.41 18.87
N ILE A 553 -11.15 -17.94 19.95
CA ILE A 553 -10.46 -19.23 19.95
C ILE A 553 -11.30 -20.22 20.78
N GLU A 554 -11.57 -21.38 20.21
CA GLU A 554 -12.23 -22.50 20.87
C GLU A 554 -11.27 -23.68 21.00
N LEU A 555 -11.57 -24.59 21.92
CA LEU A 555 -10.76 -25.78 22.18
C LEU A 555 -11.54 -27.01 21.71
N GLU A 556 -11.02 -27.69 20.69
CA GLU A 556 -11.58 -28.95 20.19
C GLU A 556 -10.74 -30.12 20.68
N GLN A 557 -11.38 -31.25 21.00
CA GLN A 557 -10.64 -32.49 21.25
C GLN A 557 -10.23 -33.14 19.93
N ASP A 558 -8.94 -33.42 19.78
CA ASP A 558 -8.41 -34.22 18.68
C ASP A 558 -8.68 -35.72 18.91
N ASN A 559 -8.45 -36.55 17.89
CA ASN A 559 -8.69 -38.00 17.94
C ASN A 559 -7.91 -38.72 19.06
N ASP A 560 -6.79 -38.13 19.48
CA ASP A 560 -5.93 -38.64 20.55
C ASP A 560 -6.30 -38.07 21.94
N GLY A 561 -7.40 -37.31 22.06
CA GLY A 561 -7.91 -36.74 23.31
C GLY A 561 -7.27 -35.41 23.75
N HIS A 562 -6.27 -34.93 23.02
CA HIS A 562 -5.61 -33.64 23.26
C HIS A 562 -6.51 -32.46 22.89
N ARG A 563 -6.44 -31.37 23.66
CA ARG A 563 -7.26 -30.16 23.41
C ARG A 563 -6.52 -29.23 22.47
N ARG A 564 -7.00 -29.09 21.24
CA ARG A 564 -6.39 -28.26 20.19
C ARG A 564 -7.08 -26.91 20.08
N ALA A 565 -6.30 -25.83 19.99
CA ALA A 565 -6.83 -24.50 19.70
C ALA A 565 -7.29 -24.41 18.24
N VAL A 566 -8.50 -23.91 18.02
CA VAL A 566 -9.06 -23.61 16.71
C VAL A 566 -9.64 -22.20 16.68
N VAL A 567 -9.53 -21.55 15.52
CA VAL A 567 -10.13 -20.23 15.30
C VAL A 567 -11.61 -20.42 14.95
N SER A 568 -12.49 -19.95 15.82
CA SER A 568 -13.95 -20.13 15.67
C SER A 568 -14.61 -18.84 15.16
N LYS A 569 -14.58 -17.75 15.94
CA LYS A 569 -15.24 -16.48 15.58
C LYS A 569 -14.25 -15.32 15.52
N PRO A 570 -13.41 -15.23 14.46
CA PRO A 570 -12.41 -14.17 14.32
C PRO A 570 -13.03 -12.76 14.27
N ARG A 571 -14.29 -12.63 13.84
CA ARG A 571 -15.06 -11.36 13.86
C ARG A 571 -15.05 -10.69 15.24
N LEU A 572 -15.12 -11.45 16.33
CA LEU A 572 -15.19 -10.92 17.69
C LEU A 572 -13.85 -10.37 18.21
N ASP A 573 -12.76 -10.60 17.48
CA ASP A 573 -11.45 -10.12 17.90
C ASP A 573 -11.35 -8.59 17.76
N MET A 574 -10.85 -7.96 18.82
CA MET A 574 -10.52 -6.54 18.87
C MET A 574 -9.05 -6.28 18.46
N CYS A 575 -8.32 -7.33 18.10
CA CYS A 575 -6.91 -7.31 17.71
C CYS A 575 -6.01 -6.66 18.78
N SER A 576 -6.13 -7.10 20.03
CA SER A 576 -5.31 -6.63 21.16
C SER A 576 -3.80 -6.82 20.90
N ARG A 577 -3.44 -7.84 20.10
CA ARG A 577 -2.07 -8.34 19.84
C ARG A 577 -1.43 -8.96 21.08
N GLU A 578 -2.21 -9.31 22.09
CA GLU A 578 -1.71 -9.89 23.34
C GLU A 578 -0.97 -11.21 23.08
N ALA A 579 -1.48 -12.05 22.17
CA ALA A 579 -0.82 -13.30 21.77
C ALA A 579 0.63 -13.09 21.27
N LEU A 580 0.93 -11.97 20.60
CA LEU A 580 2.26 -11.70 20.05
C LEU A 580 3.30 -11.28 21.11
N ARG A 581 2.86 -10.98 22.34
CA ARG A 581 3.76 -10.67 23.46
C ARG A 581 4.44 -11.92 24.02
N TYR A 582 3.80 -13.07 23.88
CA TYR A 582 4.31 -14.34 24.39
C TYR A 582 5.24 -15.00 23.36
N PRO A 583 6.51 -15.28 23.72
CA PRO A 583 7.46 -15.93 22.79
C PRO A 583 6.96 -17.27 22.24
N ALA A 584 6.16 -18.01 23.01
CA ALA A 584 5.57 -19.29 22.63
C ALA A 584 4.65 -19.19 21.39
N PHE A 585 3.97 -18.06 21.23
CA PHE A 585 2.96 -17.87 20.17
C PHE A 585 3.47 -17.03 19.00
N LYS A 586 4.58 -16.31 19.17
CA LYS A 586 5.11 -15.36 18.18
C LYS A 586 5.34 -15.97 16.78
N ASP A 587 5.81 -17.21 16.72
CA ASP A 587 6.08 -17.91 15.46
C ASP A 587 4.94 -18.89 15.06
N SER A 588 3.94 -19.05 15.93
CA SER A 588 2.84 -20.02 15.79
C SER A 588 1.52 -19.34 15.41
N VAL A 589 1.37 -18.05 15.70
CA VAL A 589 0.16 -17.26 15.50
C VAL A 589 0.49 -16.06 14.62
N GLU A 590 -0.29 -15.89 13.56
CA GLU A 590 -0.23 -14.74 12.68
C GLU A 590 -1.56 -13.99 12.73
N LEU A 591 -1.46 -12.67 12.91
CA LEU A 591 -2.61 -11.77 13.00
C LEU A 591 -2.62 -10.88 11.76
N ASN A 592 -3.64 -11.08 10.93
CA ASN A 592 -3.86 -10.39 9.69
C ASN A 592 -5.20 -9.64 9.68
N LYS A 593 -5.45 -8.87 8.62
CA LYS A 593 -6.76 -8.31 8.31
C LYS A 593 -7.05 -8.48 6.83
N ILE A 594 -8.27 -8.86 6.50
CA ILE A 594 -8.75 -9.03 5.12
C ILE A 594 -9.06 -7.64 4.56
N ARG A 595 -8.33 -7.23 3.52
CA ARG A 595 -8.32 -5.86 2.99
C ARG A 595 -9.63 -5.41 2.35
N ASP A 596 -10.32 -6.32 1.67
CA ASP A 596 -11.55 -6.07 0.92
C ASP A 596 -12.81 -6.43 1.71
N HIS A 597 -12.69 -6.77 3.00
CA HIS A 597 -13.82 -7.11 3.88
C HIS A 597 -13.94 -6.09 5.01
N PHE A 598 -14.90 -5.19 4.86
CA PHE A 598 -15.19 -4.13 5.82
C PHE A 598 -16.39 -4.49 6.68
N ILE A 599 -16.23 -4.39 8.00
CA ILE A 599 -17.32 -4.46 8.98
C ILE A 599 -17.71 -3.01 9.30
N PHE A 600 -18.84 -2.56 8.75
CA PHE A 600 -19.41 -1.24 9.01
C PHE A 600 -20.28 -1.27 10.25
N SER A 601 -20.18 -0.21 11.05
CA SER A 601 -21.05 0.07 12.18
C SER A 601 -21.51 1.52 12.08
N ILE A 602 -22.83 1.70 11.99
CA ILE A 602 -23.47 3.01 11.85
C ILE A 602 -24.49 3.15 12.98
N GLU A 603 -24.30 4.18 13.78
CA GLU A 603 -25.21 4.59 14.84
C GLU A 603 -25.85 5.92 14.43
N SER A 604 -27.16 5.93 14.21
CA SER A 604 -27.96 7.12 13.94
C SER A 604 -28.21 7.92 15.22
N VAL A 605 -28.36 9.24 15.08
CA VAL A 605 -28.87 10.10 16.16
C VAL A 605 -30.37 9.88 16.44
N GLY A 606 -31.03 9.01 15.67
CA GLY A 606 -32.43 8.61 15.81
C GLY A 606 -33.43 9.42 14.97
N ALA A 607 -32.94 10.36 14.16
CA ALA A 607 -33.78 11.12 13.23
C ALA A 607 -34.18 10.29 11.99
N LEU A 608 -33.21 9.56 11.43
CA LEU A 608 -33.39 8.67 10.28
C LEU A 608 -32.83 7.30 10.62
N ARG A 609 -33.39 6.24 10.02
CA ARG A 609 -32.85 4.88 10.24
C ARG A 609 -31.45 4.75 9.61
N PRO A 610 -30.54 4.00 10.24
CA PRO A 610 -29.14 3.94 9.80
C PRO A 610 -28.93 3.18 8.47
N ASP A 611 -29.81 2.26 8.11
CA ASP A 611 -29.85 1.61 6.79
C ASP A 611 -30.16 2.62 5.68
N GLN A 612 -31.15 3.49 5.92
CA GLN A 612 -31.50 4.58 5.02
C GLN A 612 -30.34 5.58 4.88
N LEU A 613 -29.69 5.96 5.98
CA LEU A 613 -28.52 6.84 5.96
C LEU A 613 -27.38 6.27 5.09
N PHE A 614 -27.13 4.97 5.17
CA PHE A 614 -26.10 4.33 4.32
C PHE A 614 -26.48 4.39 2.84
N ILE A 615 -27.74 4.09 2.49
CA ILE A 615 -28.25 4.20 1.12
C ILE A 615 -28.13 5.63 0.60
N ASP A 616 -28.49 6.63 1.40
CA ASP A 616 -28.43 8.02 0.98
C ASP A 616 -26.97 8.50 0.83
N SER A 617 -26.04 7.93 1.59
CA SER A 617 -24.61 8.20 1.39
C SER A 617 -24.12 7.75 0.01
N ILE A 618 -24.63 6.62 -0.49
CA ILE A 618 -24.32 6.09 -1.82
C ILE A 618 -24.95 6.98 -2.89
N LYS A 619 -26.24 7.31 -2.75
CA LYS A 619 -26.94 8.20 -3.70
C LYS A 619 -26.25 9.57 -3.81
N LEU A 620 -25.79 10.12 -2.68
CA LEU A 620 -25.09 11.40 -2.69
C LEU A 620 -23.73 11.31 -3.39
N LEU A 621 -23.01 10.19 -3.25
CA LEU A 621 -21.78 9.98 -4.01
C LEU A 621 -22.07 9.87 -5.51
N MET A 622 -23.12 9.15 -5.91
CA MET A 622 -23.56 9.07 -7.31
C MET A 622 -23.89 10.45 -7.88
N ALA A 623 -24.72 11.23 -7.17
CA ALA A 623 -25.12 12.57 -7.59
C ALA A 623 -23.93 13.54 -7.75
N LYS A 624 -22.86 13.37 -6.97
CA LYS A 624 -21.61 14.14 -7.15
C LYS A 624 -20.88 13.77 -8.44
N CYS A 625 -20.79 12.48 -8.75
CA CYS A 625 -20.20 12.03 -10.01
C CYS A 625 -21.02 12.54 -11.21
N ASP A 626 -22.35 12.45 -11.14
CA ASP A 626 -23.24 12.93 -12.19
C ASP A 626 -23.10 14.44 -12.43
N ARG A 627 -22.97 15.23 -11.35
CA ARG A 627 -22.72 16.68 -11.46
C ARG A 627 -21.41 16.98 -12.18
N LEU A 628 -20.33 16.28 -11.84
CA LEU A 628 -19.03 16.47 -12.50
C LEU A 628 -19.08 16.09 -13.98
N LEU A 629 -19.81 15.02 -14.33
CA LEU A 629 -20.01 14.64 -15.73
C LEU A 629 -20.78 15.73 -16.49
N GLN A 630 -21.85 16.27 -15.91
CA GLN A 630 -22.63 17.36 -16.51
C GLN A 630 -21.79 18.62 -16.73
N GLU A 631 -20.90 18.97 -15.79
CA GLU A 631 -19.98 20.11 -15.93
C GLU A 631 -18.94 19.90 -17.03
N ILE A 632 -18.46 18.66 -17.21
CA ILE A 632 -17.55 18.31 -18.31
C ILE A 632 -18.28 18.42 -19.65
N ASP A 633 -19.46 17.83 -19.78
CA ASP A 633 -20.25 17.84 -21.03
C ASP A 633 -20.77 19.25 -21.38
N GLY A 634 -21.10 20.05 -20.37
CA GLY A 634 -21.51 21.45 -20.54
C GLY A 634 -20.37 22.38 -21.01
N ASN A 635 -19.12 22.06 -20.70
CA ASN A 635 -17.94 22.79 -21.18
C ASN A 635 -17.45 22.32 -22.56
N ILE A 636 -17.90 21.16 -23.05
CA ILE A 636 -17.59 20.68 -24.41
C ILE A 636 -18.53 21.29 -25.46
N ASN A 637 -19.71 21.77 -25.04
CA ASN A 637 -20.73 22.37 -25.90
C ASN A 637 -20.77 23.92 -25.88
N ASN A 638 -19.83 24.56 -25.19
CA ASN A 638 -19.53 26.00 -25.27
C ASN A 638 -18.12 26.20 -25.80
#